data_AF-A0A4Y3TSG1-F1
#
_entry.id   AF-A0A4Y3TSG1-F1
#
_cell.length_a   1.000
_cell.length_b   1.000
_cell.length_c   1.000
_cell.angle_alpha   90.00
_cell.angle_beta   90.00
_cell.angle_gamma   90.00
#
_symmetry.space_group_name_H-M   'P 1'
#
loop_
_entity.id
_entity.type
_entity.pdbx_description
1 polymer ?
#
loop_
_entity_poly.entity_id
_entity_poly.type
_entity_poly.pdbx_seq_one_letter_code
_entity_poly.pdbx_strand_id
1 'polypeptide(L)'
;MTSMLTTPREAEALLAHLFEAGSEARIKVSENKAFGAENWLNLGTITLDPGGNKASHMLMAVRRGSFEWVLPSSEDIDAQLFKLMGFKEADRTNGKLRRAMDAMGGIAVRLGLRYPRLDPFALEGMPYRRSTTVVADTSAVIQGGLDFVARHLHPAARIKVPAIVQMEIVNFAERFLSTRRASKIRPLDILIDHMLSQGGQRVLLRLELNTDTEIERNFLLGDPLRSAFMKDSDPELTELNLSVRIKAYADRLILESARQHQAQSNLGHKVQLLTSDQGLARMALAEGIVPTYFNSVVASDLFGRRLTGINLDPFSGKLRECSLASVLWELATAFGSVRLESSTSDQHIEIAAFGEGLNWSPVQSHGDLLWCEHYGCVAPEYPPISAGAAGTPGPALLATPKTISASETPDTSDQVREKAATGAVRTAHAGAKTVGVKALKAQQPVAAGASRPQRFNVATFFALLDGLDTEQSLPEEAVLKLAGAKKRAGIDDCRRFLLSGRYVVINGHSWNATPTGSALAIALRNEDNQTAFEALQYADSFAKFASHVAEVPVGSTIPPGNFERAFKTYKTLGEITLICAPIYEEGLYPTPVTPTAEAFAPLALTHFNALDTGDKLVSTGAWLERLIRNEGIHPEIARARLSDASGAGLLHRSTEGSTTDVRNDRHILQVLRARGGHPVIDTVHLYRGDYLIPGKASTSLRILEATR
;
A
#
# COMPACT_ATOMS: atom_id res chain seq x y z
N MET A 1 -9.14 36.99 -4.86
CA MET A 1 -8.08 35.97 -4.96
C MET A 1 -8.46 34.98 -6.06
N THR A 2 -7.53 34.13 -6.52
CA THR A 2 -7.83 32.94 -7.32
C THR A 2 -7.84 31.73 -6.40
N SER A 3 -9.03 31.30 -5.97
CA SER A 3 -9.20 30.08 -5.18
C SER A 3 -9.22 28.85 -6.10
N MET A 4 -8.41 27.84 -5.77
CA MET A 4 -8.22 26.65 -6.59
C MET A 4 -8.58 25.39 -5.82
N LEU A 5 -9.45 24.54 -6.36
CA LEU A 5 -9.64 23.19 -5.85
C LEU A 5 -8.36 22.38 -6.10
N THR A 6 -7.76 21.89 -5.03
CA THR A 6 -6.40 21.33 -5.02
C THR A 6 -6.38 20.06 -4.17
N THR A 7 -5.56 19.07 -4.54
CA THR A 7 -5.26 17.88 -3.71
C THR A 7 -4.08 18.15 -2.75
N PRO A 8 -3.87 17.33 -1.71
CA PRO A 8 -2.70 17.48 -0.83
C PRO A 8 -1.37 17.48 -1.61
N ARG A 9 -1.28 16.69 -2.69
CA ARG A 9 -0.06 16.45 -3.46
C ARG A 9 0.30 17.60 -4.41
N GLU A 10 -0.69 18.29 -4.96
CA GLU A 10 -0.48 19.46 -5.81
C GLU A 10 -0.03 20.67 -4.97
N ALA A 11 -0.59 20.83 -3.77
CA ALA A 11 -0.22 21.90 -2.85
C ALA A 11 1.21 21.79 -2.30
N GLU A 12 1.87 20.63 -2.37
CA GLU A 12 3.24 20.43 -1.87
C GLU A 12 4.26 21.42 -2.48
N ALA A 13 4.07 21.81 -3.75
CA ALA A 13 4.94 22.78 -4.41
C ALA A 13 4.73 24.21 -3.88
N LEU A 14 3.48 24.61 -3.66
CA LEU A 14 3.13 25.91 -3.06
C LEU A 14 3.63 25.98 -1.62
N LEU A 15 3.40 24.93 -0.83
CA LEU A 15 3.86 24.81 0.55
C LEU A 15 5.39 24.87 0.64
N ALA A 16 6.12 24.24 -0.28
CA ALA A 16 7.58 24.33 -0.33
C ALA A 16 8.08 25.74 -0.65
N HIS A 17 7.39 26.46 -1.55
CA HIS A 17 7.75 27.83 -1.93
C HIS A 17 7.57 28.83 -0.76
N LEU A 18 6.58 28.63 0.11
CA LEU A 18 6.39 29.45 1.32
C LEU A 18 7.64 29.46 2.24
N PHE A 19 8.39 28.35 2.28
CA PHE A 19 9.61 28.23 3.11
C PHE A 19 10.89 28.72 2.41
N GLU A 20 10.84 29.22 1.17
CA GLU A 20 12.02 29.83 0.53
C GLU A 20 12.45 31.15 1.20
N ALA A 21 11.51 31.88 1.79
CA ALA A 21 11.76 33.12 2.54
C ALA A 21 12.23 32.89 4.00
N GLY A 22 12.19 31.65 4.50
CA GLY A 22 12.53 31.29 5.87
C GLY A 22 11.95 29.94 6.27
N SER A 23 12.63 29.19 7.14
CA SER A 23 12.24 27.83 7.52
C SER A 23 11.09 27.75 8.54
N GLU A 24 10.57 28.87 9.07
CA GLU A 24 9.60 28.90 10.17
C GLU A 24 8.26 29.56 9.76
N ALA A 25 7.15 28.84 9.93
CA ALA A 25 5.80 29.31 9.61
C ALA A 25 4.76 28.93 10.70
N ARG A 26 3.83 29.83 11.00
CA ARG A 26 2.78 29.66 12.02
C ARG A 26 1.56 28.93 11.45
N ILE A 27 1.04 27.96 12.19
CA ILE A 27 -0.25 27.33 11.86
C ILE A 27 -1.37 28.06 12.59
N LYS A 28 -2.33 28.56 11.82
CA LYS A 28 -3.59 29.12 12.32
C LYS A 28 -4.76 28.28 11.81
N VAL A 29 -5.82 28.11 12.60
CA VAL A 29 -7.07 27.44 12.16
C VAL A 29 -8.29 28.31 12.46
N SER A 30 -9.35 28.19 11.66
CA SER A 30 -10.62 28.87 11.90
C SER A 30 -11.84 27.98 11.68
N GLU A 31 -12.74 27.99 12.68
CA GLU A 31 -14.14 27.60 12.52
C GLU A 31 -14.94 28.91 12.44
N ASN A 32 -15.30 29.32 11.23
CA ASN A 32 -15.81 30.67 10.96
C ASN A 32 -17.19 30.99 11.57
N LYS A 33 -17.89 30.02 12.18
CA LYS A 33 -19.12 30.23 12.97
C LYS A 33 -18.87 30.16 14.48
N ALA A 34 -17.88 29.41 14.94
CA ALA A 34 -17.52 29.34 16.36
C ALA A 34 -16.58 30.49 16.80
N PHE A 35 -15.62 30.89 15.97
CA PHE A 35 -14.70 32.00 16.26
C PHE A 35 -15.15 33.32 15.60
N GLY A 36 -15.88 33.23 14.49
CA GLY A 36 -16.18 34.37 13.60
C GLY A 36 -15.19 34.49 12.44
N ALA A 37 -15.58 35.17 11.37
CA ALA A 37 -14.94 35.08 10.06
C ALA A 37 -13.46 35.54 9.99
N GLU A 38 -13.08 36.54 10.78
CA GLU A 38 -11.71 37.10 10.79
C GLU A 38 -10.83 36.50 11.91
N ASN A 39 -11.39 35.61 12.73
CA ASN A 39 -10.75 35.14 13.96
C ASN A 39 -10.07 33.77 13.76
N TRP A 40 -8.85 33.65 14.30
CA TRP A 40 -7.96 32.53 14.09
C TRP A 40 -7.36 32.03 15.40
N LEU A 41 -7.37 30.72 15.63
CA LEU A 41 -6.67 30.04 16.71
C LEU A 41 -5.25 29.69 16.27
N ASN A 42 -4.23 30.12 17.02
CA ASN A 42 -2.83 29.76 16.75
C ASN A 42 -2.51 28.40 17.36
N LEU A 43 -2.16 27.42 16.52
CA LEU A 43 -1.73 26.07 16.92
C LEU A 43 -0.19 25.93 16.96
N GLY A 44 0.53 27.05 16.98
CA GLY A 44 1.98 27.12 17.13
C GLY A 44 2.73 27.23 15.81
N THR A 45 4.00 26.84 15.83
CA THR A 45 4.92 27.06 14.71
C THR A 45 5.47 25.75 14.16
N ILE A 46 5.62 25.70 12.84
CA ILE A 46 6.33 24.65 12.12
C ILE A 46 7.66 25.19 11.64
N THR A 47 8.72 24.45 11.93
CA THR A 47 10.06 24.64 11.37
C THR A 47 10.36 23.50 10.41
N LEU A 48 10.65 23.82 9.15
CA LEU A 48 11.02 22.85 8.11
C LEU A 48 12.53 22.55 8.19
N ASP A 49 12.92 21.27 8.18
CA ASP A 49 14.32 20.85 8.02
C ASP A 49 14.52 20.19 6.63
N PRO A 50 15.06 20.94 5.65
CA PRO A 50 15.32 20.43 4.30
C PRO A 50 16.67 19.70 4.16
N GLY A 51 17.55 19.72 5.16
CA GLY A 51 18.92 19.22 5.00
C GLY A 51 19.72 19.92 3.87
N GLY A 52 19.31 21.12 3.44
CA GLY A 52 20.01 21.92 2.43
C GLY A 52 19.12 22.93 1.69
N ASN A 53 19.74 24.00 1.16
CA ASN A 53 19.06 25.23 0.76
C ASN A 53 18.52 25.24 -0.69
N LYS A 54 18.14 24.08 -1.26
CA LYS A 54 17.58 24.00 -2.62
C LYS A 54 16.06 23.86 -2.55
N ALA A 55 15.32 24.47 -3.49
CA ALA A 55 13.86 24.31 -3.57
C ALA A 55 13.42 22.82 -3.68
N SER A 56 14.22 21.98 -4.33
CA SER A 56 13.98 20.52 -4.36
C SER A 56 14.14 19.84 -3.00
N HIS A 57 14.97 20.37 -2.10
CA HIS A 57 15.10 19.87 -0.72
C HIS A 57 13.90 20.34 0.13
N MET A 58 13.45 21.60 -0.01
CA MET A 58 12.21 22.09 0.61
C MET A 58 11.00 21.21 0.23
N LEU A 59 10.87 20.89 -1.06
CA LEU A 59 9.82 20.01 -1.57
C LEU A 59 9.93 18.57 -1.04
N MET A 60 11.14 18.04 -0.85
CA MET A 60 11.33 16.75 -0.19
C MET A 60 10.97 16.80 1.30
N ALA A 61 11.26 17.89 2.01
CA ALA A 61 10.90 18.03 3.42
C ALA A 61 9.38 18.10 3.63
N VAL A 62 8.69 18.91 2.82
CA VAL A 62 7.21 18.99 2.80
C VAL A 62 6.59 17.62 2.52
N ARG A 63 7.14 16.86 1.56
CA ARG A 63 6.69 15.50 1.19
C ARG A 63 6.92 14.46 2.28
N ARG A 64 8.15 14.37 2.80
CA ARG A 64 8.57 13.33 3.74
C ARG A 64 8.22 13.63 5.20
N GLY A 65 7.71 14.83 5.49
CA GLY A 65 7.39 15.24 6.84
C GLY A 65 8.61 15.67 7.67
N SER A 66 9.67 16.14 7.01
CA SER A 66 10.89 16.64 7.65
C SER A 66 10.65 18.04 8.22
N PHE A 67 9.85 18.09 9.27
CA PHE A 67 9.49 19.30 10.01
C PHE A 67 9.40 19.00 11.51
N GLU A 68 9.59 20.04 12.32
CA GLU A 68 9.22 20.07 13.73
C GLU A 68 8.01 21.00 13.91
N TRP A 69 6.94 20.53 14.56
CA TRP A 69 5.77 21.33 14.93
C TRP A 69 5.79 21.55 16.45
N VAL A 70 6.02 22.79 16.85
CA VAL A 70 6.02 23.24 18.25
C VAL A 70 4.62 23.73 18.62
N LEU A 71 3.92 22.98 19.47
CA LEU A 71 2.56 23.30 19.93
C LEU A 71 2.59 24.20 21.19
N PRO A 72 1.70 25.21 21.30
CA PRO A 72 1.54 26.01 22.52
C PRO A 72 1.10 25.15 23.70
N SER A 73 1.19 25.67 24.93
CA SER A 73 0.74 24.93 26.12
C SER A 73 -0.78 24.76 26.14
N SER A 74 -1.28 23.84 26.99
CA SER A 74 -2.73 23.70 27.18
C SER A 74 -3.36 25.00 27.72
N GLU A 75 -2.62 25.78 28.50
CA GLU A 75 -3.08 27.04 29.10
C GLU A 75 -3.15 28.17 28.06
N ASP A 76 -2.19 28.22 27.14
CA ASP A 76 -2.23 29.15 25.99
C ASP A 76 -3.42 28.89 25.08
N ILE A 77 -3.76 27.61 24.87
CA ILE A 77 -4.90 27.20 24.03
C ILE A 77 -6.23 27.44 24.74
N ASP A 78 -6.35 27.18 26.06
CA ASP A 78 -7.52 27.58 26.86
C ASP A 78 -7.76 29.09 26.76
N ALA A 79 -6.73 29.90 27.03
CA ALA A 79 -6.82 31.35 27.00
C ALA A 79 -7.19 31.89 25.61
N GLN A 80 -6.63 31.31 24.53
CA GLN A 80 -7.00 31.67 23.17
C GLN A 80 -8.46 31.30 22.85
N LEU A 81 -8.88 30.05 23.10
CA LEU A 81 -10.24 29.59 22.83
C LEU A 81 -11.28 30.40 23.62
N PHE A 82 -11.00 30.66 24.90
CA PHE A 82 -11.83 31.47 25.78
C PHE A 82 -12.02 32.90 25.24
N LYS A 83 -10.94 33.52 24.74
CA LYS A 83 -10.99 34.83 24.07
C LYS A 83 -11.76 34.78 22.74
N LEU A 84 -11.48 33.80 21.88
CA LEU A 84 -12.07 33.65 20.54
C LEU A 84 -13.58 33.41 20.59
N MET A 85 -14.08 32.73 21.63
CA MET A 85 -15.50 32.43 21.81
C MET A 85 -16.24 33.47 22.67
N GLY A 86 -15.56 34.50 23.20
CA GLY A 86 -16.16 35.59 23.96
C GLY A 86 -16.76 35.16 25.31
N PHE A 87 -16.14 34.20 25.99
CA PHE A 87 -16.66 33.64 27.26
C PHE A 87 -16.44 34.54 28.48
N LYS A 88 -17.23 34.28 29.52
CA LYS A 88 -17.09 34.88 30.86
C LYS A 88 -16.41 33.88 31.79
N GLU A 89 -15.72 34.33 32.84
CA GLU A 89 -14.87 33.41 33.63
C GLU A 89 -15.64 32.24 34.28
N ALA A 90 -16.94 32.41 34.58
CA ALA A 90 -17.81 31.33 35.03
C ALA A 90 -17.85 30.14 34.04
N ASP A 91 -17.76 30.42 32.73
CA ASP A 91 -17.79 29.41 31.66
C ASP A 91 -16.55 28.52 31.63
N ARG A 92 -15.42 28.89 32.29
CA ARG A 92 -14.23 28.01 32.40
C ARG A 92 -14.52 26.69 33.12
N THR A 93 -15.54 26.66 33.97
CA THR A 93 -15.99 25.43 34.64
C THR A 93 -16.70 24.44 33.69
N ASN A 94 -17.00 24.85 32.45
CA ASN A 94 -17.73 24.06 31.48
C ASN A 94 -16.83 23.03 30.79
N GLY A 95 -16.98 21.75 31.17
CA GLY A 95 -16.24 20.62 30.61
C GLY A 95 -16.32 20.45 29.07
N LYS A 96 -17.21 21.19 28.38
CA LYS A 96 -17.19 21.29 26.92
C LYS A 96 -15.89 21.89 26.37
N LEU A 97 -15.29 22.90 27.02
CA LEU A 97 -14.04 23.50 26.54
C LEU A 97 -12.89 22.48 26.54
N ARG A 98 -12.75 21.75 27.66
CA ARG A 98 -11.87 20.59 27.75
C ARG A 98 -12.16 19.53 26.69
N ARG A 99 -13.44 19.17 26.47
CA ARG A 99 -13.82 18.19 25.43
C ARG A 99 -13.44 18.64 24.02
N ALA A 100 -13.48 19.94 23.72
CA ALA A 100 -12.97 20.47 22.45
C ALA A 100 -11.45 20.28 22.33
N MET A 101 -10.68 20.62 23.37
CA MET A 101 -9.23 20.44 23.40
C MET A 101 -8.80 18.96 23.36
N ASP A 102 -9.53 18.07 24.03
CA ASP A 102 -9.32 16.63 23.99
C ASP A 102 -9.57 16.07 22.56
N ALA A 103 -10.60 16.58 21.86
CA ALA A 103 -10.89 16.22 20.47
C ALA A 103 -9.84 16.77 19.47
N MET A 104 -9.25 17.95 19.72
CA MET A 104 -8.06 18.41 18.98
C MET A 104 -6.89 17.47 19.18
N GLY A 105 -6.70 16.93 20.40
CA GLY A 105 -5.71 15.90 20.69
C GLY A 105 -5.79 14.67 19.77
N GLY A 106 -7.01 14.28 19.38
CA GLY A 106 -7.25 13.19 18.42
C GLY A 106 -6.65 13.41 17.03
N ILE A 107 -6.50 14.67 16.57
CA ILE A 107 -5.97 15.00 15.23
C ILE A 107 -4.57 14.42 15.02
N ALA A 108 -3.66 14.62 15.98
CA ALA A 108 -2.29 14.11 15.90
C ALA A 108 -2.23 12.57 15.93
N VAL A 109 -3.21 11.92 16.57
CA VAL A 109 -3.31 10.45 16.64
C VAL A 109 -3.91 9.88 15.34
N ARG A 110 -4.89 10.55 14.72
CA ARG A 110 -5.45 10.19 13.40
C ARG A 110 -4.41 10.33 12.29
N LEU A 111 -3.66 11.44 12.25
CA LEU A 111 -2.47 11.60 11.40
C LEU A 111 -1.39 10.56 11.73
N GLY A 112 -1.30 10.17 13.01
CA GLY A 112 -0.25 9.27 13.50
C GLY A 112 1.10 9.96 13.60
N LEU A 113 1.11 11.27 13.88
CA LEU A 113 2.24 12.02 14.46
C LEU A 113 2.49 11.62 15.93
N ARG A 114 1.51 10.92 16.52
CA ARG A 114 1.58 10.28 17.83
C ARG A 114 0.76 8.98 17.81
N TYR A 115 1.16 7.99 18.62
CA TYR A 115 0.41 6.74 18.80
C TYR A 115 -0.56 6.80 20.01
N PRO A 116 -1.69 6.09 19.95
CA PRO A 116 -2.61 5.95 21.09
C PRO A 116 -1.91 5.19 22.22
N ARG A 117 -2.23 5.51 23.48
CA ARG A 117 -1.74 4.76 24.64
C ARG A 117 -2.59 3.50 24.85
N LEU A 118 -2.29 2.47 24.07
CA LEU A 118 -2.81 1.11 24.27
C LEU A 118 -2.42 0.57 25.65
N ASP A 119 -3.22 -0.34 26.20
CA ASP A 119 -2.86 -1.05 27.42
C ASP A 119 -1.81 -2.17 27.15
N PRO A 120 -1.11 -2.67 28.18
CA PRO A 120 -0.08 -3.69 27.98
C PRO A 120 -0.59 -5.00 27.38
N PHE A 121 -1.85 -5.37 27.64
CA PHE A 121 -2.45 -6.63 27.17
C PHE A 121 -2.84 -6.57 25.68
N ALA A 122 -3.33 -5.43 25.20
CA ALA A 122 -3.51 -5.17 23.78
C ALA A 122 -2.15 -5.19 23.05
N LEU A 123 -1.11 -4.57 23.63
CA LEU A 123 0.24 -4.55 23.07
C LEU A 123 0.90 -5.94 23.03
N GLU A 124 0.71 -6.79 24.04
CA GLU A 124 1.18 -8.20 24.01
C GLU A 124 0.56 -9.00 22.85
N GLY A 125 -0.65 -8.63 22.43
CA GLY A 125 -1.31 -9.20 21.26
C GLY A 125 -0.71 -8.77 19.91
N MET A 126 0.11 -7.73 19.87
CA MET A 126 0.55 -7.04 18.64
C MET A 126 2.03 -7.29 18.28
N PRO A 127 2.40 -7.25 16.98
CA PRO A 127 1.50 -7.31 15.82
C PRO A 127 0.83 -8.69 15.74
N TYR A 128 -0.40 -8.74 15.22
CA TYR A 128 -1.22 -9.95 15.28
C TYR A 128 -0.61 -11.13 14.49
N ARG A 129 -0.14 -12.16 15.19
CA ARG A 129 0.47 -13.37 14.60
C ARG A 129 -0.53 -14.33 13.94
N ARG A 130 -1.83 -14.00 13.98
CA ARG A 130 -2.95 -14.71 13.36
C ARG A 130 -3.97 -13.68 12.93
N SER A 131 -4.75 -14.00 11.89
CA SER A 131 -5.91 -13.20 11.48
C SER A 131 -6.77 -12.84 12.69
N THR A 132 -6.99 -11.55 12.85
CA THR A 132 -7.73 -10.97 13.97
C THR A 132 -8.71 -9.95 13.42
N THR A 133 -10.01 -10.13 13.67
CA THR A 133 -11.00 -9.08 13.43
C THR A 133 -10.92 -8.06 14.56
N VAL A 134 -10.75 -6.79 14.20
CA VAL A 134 -10.87 -5.66 15.11
C VAL A 134 -12.17 -4.93 14.79
N VAL A 135 -13.15 -5.07 15.68
CA VAL A 135 -14.39 -4.30 15.65
C VAL A 135 -14.10 -2.95 16.31
N ALA A 136 -14.40 -1.85 15.63
CA ALA A 136 -14.20 -0.50 16.16
C ALA A 136 -15.50 0.08 16.73
N ASP A 137 -15.42 0.76 17.86
CA ASP A 137 -16.49 1.64 18.35
C ASP A 137 -16.33 3.08 17.83
N THR A 138 -17.30 3.94 18.15
CA THR A 138 -17.27 5.36 17.77
C THR A 138 -16.10 6.13 18.41
N SER A 139 -15.61 5.74 19.59
CA SER A 139 -14.46 6.38 20.22
C SER A 139 -13.14 6.06 19.49
N ALA A 140 -12.98 4.83 19.00
CA ALA A 140 -11.85 4.36 18.23
C ALA A 140 -11.70 5.09 16.89
N VAL A 141 -12.80 5.33 16.17
CA VAL A 141 -12.76 6.11 14.91
C VAL A 141 -12.32 7.55 15.20
N ILE A 142 -13.01 8.23 16.11
CA ILE A 142 -12.83 9.67 16.34
C ILE A 142 -11.45 10.02 16.92
N GLN A 143 -10.94 9.19 17.83
CA GLN A 143 -9.67 9.45 18.54
C GLN A 143 -8.44 8.85 17.85
N GLY A 144 -8.58 8.26 16.66
CA GLY A 144 -7.46 7.73 15.88
C GLY A 144 -6.92 6.37 16.33
N GLY A 145 -7.62 5.68 17.24
CA GLY A 145 -7.35 4.28 17.53
C GLY A 145 -7.53 3.41 16.28
N LEU A 146 -8.55 3.68 15.47
CA LEU A 146 -8.80 2.96 14.23
C LEU A 146 -7.74 3.25 13.16
N ASP A 147 -7.33 4.51 12.99
CA ASP A 147 -6.20 4.85 12.10
C ASP A 147 -4.91 4.13 12.51
N PHE A 148 -4.66 3.95 13.81
CA PHE A 148 -3.51 3.18 14.28
C PHE A 148 -3.58 1.72 13.82
N VAL A 149 -4.73 1.05 14.01
CA VAL A 149 -4.92 -0.34 13.58
C VAL A 149 -4.79 -0.45 12.06
N ALA A 150 -5.40 0.47 11.30
CA ALA A 150 -5.32 0.50 9.84
C ALA A 150 -3.91 0.74 9.30
N ARG A 151 -3.09 1.56 9.99
CA ARG A 151 -1.73 1.89 9.55
C ARG A 151 -0.65 0.91 9.98
N HIS A 152 -0.84 0.21 11.11
CA HIS A 152 0.24 -0.56 11.76
C HIS A 152 -0.08 -2.04 12.03
N LEU A 153 -1.34 -2.47 11.92
CA LEU A 153 -1.74 -3.86 12.15
C LEU A 153 -2.42 -4.53 10.94
N HIS A 154 -2.89 -3.75 9.97
CA HIS A 154 -3.32 -4.27 8.67
C HIS A 154 -2.13 -4.90 7.89
N PRO A 155 -2.31 -6.00 7.12
CA PRO A 155 -3.55 -6.77 6.89
C PRO A 155 -3.85 -7.84 7.95
N ALA A 156 -3.00 -8.01 8.99
CA ALA A 156 -3.22 -9.00 10.03
C ALA A 156 -4.47 -8.67 10.89
N ALA A 157 -4.80 -7.38 11.01
CA ALA A 157 -6.07 -6.87 11.48
C ALA A 157 -7.08 -6.72 10.33
N ARG A 158 -8.17 -7.48 10.35
CA ARG A 158 -9.38 -7.19 9.55
C ARG A 158 -10.24 -6.19 10.31
N ILE A 159 -10.42 -5.00 9.78
CA ILE A 159 -11.26 -3.96 10.40
C ILE A 159 -12.74 -4.25 10.14
N LYS A 160 -13.57 -4.06 11.17
CA LYS A 160 -15.04 -4.01 11.06
C LYS A 160 -15.57 -2.77 11.77
N VAL A 161 -16.42 -2.02 11.08
CA VAL A 161 -17.11 -0.85 11.62
C VAL A 161 -18.60 -1.18 11.68
N PRO A 162 -19.20 -1.40 12.87
CA PRO A 162 -20.62 -1.66 13.00
C PRO A 162 -21.43 -0.52 12.38
N ALA A 163 -22.54 -0.84 11.69
CA ALA A 163 -23.36 0.16 11.01
C ALA A 163 -23.88 1.26 11.98
N ILE A 164 -24.11 0.93 13.25
CA ILE A 164 -24.45 1.90 14.31
C ILE A 164 -23.36 2.97 14.52
N VAL A 165 -22.07 2.63 14.38
CA VAL A 165 -20.96 3.59 14.48
C VAL A 165 -20.95 4.55 13.29
N GLN A 166 -21.22 4.04 12.09
CA GLN A 166 -21.40 4.87 10.90
C GLN A 166 -22.60 5.81 11.07
N MET A 167 -23.70 5.34 11.66
CA MET A 167 -24.88 6.16 11.97
C MET A 167 -24.60 7.21 13.04
N GLU A 168 -23.84 6.93 14.10
CA GLU A 168 -23.43 7.96 15.07
C GLU A 168 -22.57 9.05 14.42
N ILE A 169 -21.67 8.68 13.51
CA ILE A 169 -20.81 9.62 12.76
C ILE A 169 -21.63 10.49 11.80
N VAL A 170 -22.61 9.92 11.10
CA VAL A 170 -23.58 10.69 10.28
C VAL A 170 -24.45 11.60 11.15
N ASN A 171 -24.88 11.15 12.33
CA ASN A 171 -25.62 11.97 13.29
C ASN A 171 -24.81 13.16 13.81
N PHE A 172 -23.49 13.02 14.03
CA PHE A 172 -22.64 14.18 14.34
C PHE A 172 -22.60 15.17 13.17
N ALA A 173 -22.52 14.69 11.92
CA ALA A 173 -22.53 15.57 10.75
C ALA A 173 -23.87 16.31 10.59
N GLU A 174 -25.00 15.66 10.86
CA GLU A 174 -26.31 16.33 10.85
C GLU A 174 -26.43 17.37 11.98
N ARG A 175 -25.95 17.07 13.20
CA ARG A 175 -25.92 18.03 14.31
C ARG A 175 -25.04 19.24 14.01
N PHE A 176 -23.86 19.02 13.43
CA PHE A 176 -23.01 20.08 12.93
C PHE A 176 -23.72 20.94 11.88
N LEU A 177 -24.24 20.33 10.80
CA LEU A 177 -24.89 21.05 9.71
C LEU A 177 -26.21 21.74 10.12
N SER A 178 -26.97 21.19 11.06
CA SER A 178 -28.17 21.84 11.61
C SER A 178 -27.80 23.02 12.53
N THR A 179 -26.83 22.85 13.45
CA THR A 179 -26.37 23.93 14.33
C THR A 179 -25.67 25.06 13.56
N ARG A 180 -24.91 24.73 12.50
CA ARG A 180 -24.27 25.68 11.57
C ARG A 180 -25.28 26.46 10.70
N ARG A 181 -26.50 25.94 10.53
CA ARG A 181 -27.65 26.62 9.88
C ARG A 181 -28.60 27.32 10.87
N ALA A 182 -28.42 27.14 12.19
CA ALA A 182 -29.31 27.72 13.19
C ALA A 182 -29.08 29.23 13.36
N SER A 183 -30.16 29.98 13.63
CA SER A 183 -30.10 31.44 13.87
C SER A 183 -29.40 31.82 15.16
N LYS A 184 -29.35 30.93 16.16
CA LYS A 184 -28.59 31.09 17.41
C LYS A 184 -27.52 30.02 17.54
N ILE A 185 -26.32 30.39 17.11
CA ILE A 185 -25.11 29.57 17.21
C ILE A 185 -24.67 29.42 18.67
N ARG A 186 -24.06 28.27 18.98
CA ARG A 186 -23.34 27.99 20.23
C ARG A 186 -21.90 27.58 19.87
N PRO A 187 -20.89 28.44 20.07
CA PRO A 187 -19.52 28.20 19.58
C PRO A 187 -18.92 26.84 19.93
N LEU A 188 -18.94 26.45 21.21
CA LEU A 188 -18.41 25.15 21.64
C LEU A 188 -19.16 23.95 21.05
N ASP A 189 -20.49 24.03 20.92
CA ASP A 189 -21.29 22.93 20.40
C ASP A 189 -21.00 22.73 18.90
N ILE A 190 -20.87 23.83 18.12
CA ILE A 190 -20.42 23.75 16.72
C ILE A 190 -19.00 23.18 16.62
N LEU A 191 -18.03 23.73 17.35
CA LEU A 191 -16.64 23.30 17.22
C LEU A 191 -16.47 21.81 17.58
N ILE A 192 -17.15 21.34 18.63
CA ILE A 192 -17.15 19.93 19.01
C ILE A 192 -17.80 19.07 17.91
N ASP A 193 -19.03 19.38 17.49
CA ASP A 193 -19.73 18.56 16.48
C ASP A 193 -19.01 18.58 15.12
N HIS A 194 -18.32 19.68 14.76
CA HIS A 194 -17.45 19.78 13.58
C HIS A 194 -16.28 18.79 13.68
N MET A 195 -15.46 18.86 14.72
CA MET A 195 -14.29 17.99 14.89
C MET A 195 -14.68 16.50 15.02
N LEU A 196 -15.79 16.20 15.70
CA LEU A 196 -16.30 14.82 15.86
C LEU A 196 -16.84 14.27 14.54
N SER A 197 -17.62 15.06 13.79
CA SER A 197 -18.22 14.63 12.52
C SER A 197 -17.18 14.48 11.42
N GLN A 198 -16.38 15.52 11.15
CA GLN A 198 -15.41 15.52 10.07
C GLN A 198 -14.25 14.57 10.35
N GLY A 199 -13.75 14.53 11.59
CA GLY A 199 -12.76 13.53 12.00
C GLY A 199 -13.28 12.10 11.82
N GLY A 200 -14.53 11.82 12.21
CA GLY A 200 -15.15 10.50 12.02
C GLY A 200 -15.35 10.14 10.54
N GLN A 201 -15.98 11.03 9.76
CA GLN A 201 -16.26 10.80 8.34
C GLN A 201 -14.97 10.64 7.53
N ARG A 202 -13.96 11.48 7.77
CA ARG A 202 -12.67 11.45 7.07
C ARG A 202 -11.92 10.14 7.30
N VAL A 203 -11.99 9.54 8.50
CA VAL A 203 -11.42 8.21 8.77
C VAL A 203 -12.17 7.13 8.02
N LEU A 204 -13.52 7.10 8.08
CA LEU A 204 -14.30 6.10 7.35
C LEU A 204 -14.04 6.19 5.84
N LEU A 205 -14.02 7.39 5.26
CA LEU A 205 -13.76 7.60 3.84
C LEU A 205 -12.33 7.19 3.44
N ARG A 206 -11.31 7.51 4.26
CA ARG A 206 -9.94 7.02 4.04
C ARG A 206 -9.83 5.49 4.11
N LEU A 207 -10.71 4.82 4.86
CA LEU A 207 -10.79 3.36 4.91
C LEU A 207 -11.59 2.75 3.75
N GLU A 208 -12.66 3.38 3.30
CA GLU A 208 -13.45 2.95 2.13
C GLU A 208 -12.68 3.12 0.82
N LEU A 209 -11.79 4.11 0.72
CA LEU A 209 -10.87 4.30 -0.41
C LEU A 209 -9.63 3.37 -0.36
N ASN A 210 -9.23 2.91 0.83
CA ASN A 210 -8.17 1.91 0.98
C ASN A 210 -8.72 0.53 0.62
N THR A 211 -8.39 0.05 -0.58
CA THR A 211 -8.86 -1.21 -1.23
C THR A 211 -8.92 -2.43 -0.32
N ASP A 212 -8.01 -2.50 0.64
CA ASP A 212 -7.75 -3.66 1.48
C ASP A 212 -8.60 -3.65 2.79
N THR A 213 -9.44 -2.63 3.02
CA THR A 213 -10.29 -2.53 4.23
C THR A 213 -11.71 -3.07 3.97
N GLU A 214 -12.03 -4.25 4.49
CA GLU A 214 -13.36 -4.87 4.32
C GLU A 214 -14.38 -4.37 5.36
N ILE A 215 -14.93 -3.17 5.13
CA ILE A 215 -16.08 -2.66 5.90
C ILE A 215 -17.35 -3.45 5.54
N GLU A 216 -17.56 -4.59 6.21
CA GLU A 216 -18.86 -5.28 6.22
C GLU A 216 -19.87 -4.41 6.98
N ARG A 217 -20.80 -3.81 6.23
CA ARG A 217 -21.97 -3.13 6.78
C ARG A 217 -23.02 -4.20 7.10
N ASN A 218 -23.19 -4.55 8.38
CA ASN A 218 -24.25 -5.45 8.81
C ASN A 218 -25.62 -4.94 8.33
N PHE A 219 -26.41 -5.83 7.72
CA PHE A 219 -27.67 -5.48 7.07
C PHE A 219 -28.76 -5.19 8.12
N LEU A 220 -28.84 -3.93 8.53
CA LEU A 220 -29.90 -3.44 9.42
C LEU A 220 -31.24 -3.42 8.66
N LEU A 221 -32.18 -4.29 9.07
CA LEU A 221 -33.53 -4.41 8.49
C LEU A 221 -34.43 -3.18 8.71
N GLY A 222 -33.93 -2.19 9.45
CA GLY A 222 -34.50 -0.87 9.66
C GLY A 222 -33.51 -0.01 10.45
N ASP A 223 -33.76 1.30 10.54
CA ASP A 223 -32.98 2.19 11.40
C ASP A 223 -33.16 1.80 12.88
N PRO A 224 -32.12 1.32 13.59
CA PRO A 224 -32.24 0.88 14.98
C PRO A 224 -32.35 2.07 15.95
N LEU A 225 -31.84 3.25 15.56
CA LEU A 225 -32.00 4.47 16.34
C LEU A 225 -33.40 5.03 16.22
N ARG A 226 -34.11 4.81 15.09
CA ARG A 226 -35.52 5.22 14.93
C ARG A 226 -36.42 4.64 16.02
N SER A 227 -36.24 3.37 16.40
CA SER A 227 -36.95 2.77 17.54
C SER A 227 -36.54 3.35 18.90
N ALA A 228 -35.28 3.79 19.06
CA ALA A 228 -34.82 4.48 20.26
C ALA A 228 -35.20 5.98 20.32
N PHE A 229 -35.64 6.57 19.19
CA PHE A 229 -36.06 7.96 19.06
C PHE A 229 -37.59 8.13 18.97
N MET A 230 -38.37 7.06 18.77
CA MET A 230 -39.80 7.12 19.03
C MET A 230 -40.00 7.32 20.54
N LYS A 231 -40.53 8.49 20.91
CA LYS A 231 -40.81 8.83 22.30
C LYS A 231 -41.99 7.97 22.76
N ASP A 232 -41.68 6.88 23.43
CA ASP A 232 -42.68 5.92 23.90
C ASP A 232 -43.73 6.65 24.76
N SER A 233 -45.01 6.41 24.46
CA SER A 233 -46.12 7.14 25.09
C SER A 233 -46.59 6.50 26.39
N ASP A 234 -45.90 5.45 26.84
CA ASP A 234 -46.21 4.72 28.05
C ASP A 234 -45.75 5.49 29.32
N PRO A 235 -46.66 5.82 30.26
CA PRO A 235 -46.27 6.48 31.50
C PRO A 235 -45.43 5.58 32.41
N GLU A 236 -45.60 4.25 32.43
CA GLU A 236 -44.86 3.37 33.35
C GLU A 236 -43.36 3.35 33.01
N LEU A 237 -42.99 3.30 31.73
CA LEU A 237 -41.59 3.41 31.29
C LEU A 237 -40.96 4.76 31.66
N THR A 238 -41.78 5.82 31.73
CA THR A 238 -41.35 7.17 32.13
C THR A 238 -41.16 7.25 33.65
N GLU A 239 -42.07 6.70 34.45
CA GLU A 239 -41.97 6.66 35.92
C GLU A 239 -40.85 5.75 36.42
N LEU A 240 -40.65 4.59 35.78
CA LEU A 240 -39.53 3.69 36.04
C LEU A 240 -38.17 4.24 35.56
N ASN A 241 -38.17 5.40 34.90
CA ASN A 241 -36.98 6.08 34.34
C ASN A 241 -36.18 5.18 33.36
N LEU A 242 -36.89 4.24 32.71
CA LEU A 242 -36.33 3.19 31.85
C LEU A 242 -35.98 3.67 30.44
N SER A 243 -36.05 4.98 30.19
CA SER A 243 -35.55 5.60 28.96
C SER A 243 -34.08 5.19 28.72
N VAL A 244 -33.86 4.25 27.81
CA VAL A 244 -32.53 3.68 27.59
C VAL A 244 -31.62 4.80 27.11
N ARG A 245 -30.59 5.12 27.90
CA ARG A 245 -29.58 6.11 27.50
C ARG A 245 -29.00 5.65 26.17
N ILE A 246 -29.28 6.39 25.09
CA ILE A 246 -29.05 5.99 23.68
C ILE A 246 -27.66 5.35 23.47
N LYS A 247 -26.64 5.89 24.15
CA LYS A 247 -25.30 5.32 24.17
C LYS A 247 -25.24 3.84 24.59
N ALA A 248 -25.89 3.43 25.68
CA ALA A 248 -25.88 2.05 26.15
C ALA A 248 -26.56 1.07 25.16
N TYR A 249 -27.51 1.57 24.37
CA TYR A 249 -28.11 0.81 23.27
C TYR A 249 -27.14 0.69 22.08
N ALA A 250 -26.44 1.76 21.72
CA ALA A 250 -25.38 1.73 20.70
C ALA A 250 -24.20 0.83 21.12
N ASP A 251 -23.72 0.96 22.36
CA ASP A 251 -22.73 0.09 23.02
C ASP A 251 -23.15 -1.40 22.90
N ARG A 252 -24.43 -1.73 23.14
CA ARG A 252 -24.95 -3.10 22.95
C ARG A 252 -24.96 -3.54 21.49
N LEU A 253 -25.36 -2.70 20.53
CA LEU A 253 -25.35 -3.04 19.10
C LEU A 253 -23.93 -3.26 18.55
N ILE A 254 -22.94 -2.53 19.08
CA ILE A 254 -21.51 -2.74 18.80
C ILE A 254 -21.06 -4.11 19.32
N LEU A 255 -21.43 -4.46 20.55
CA LEU A 255 -21.15 -5.77 21.15
C LEU A 255 -21.84 -6.92 20.40
N GLU A 256 -23.12 -6.78 20.03
CA GLU A 256 -23.82 -7.79 19.22
C GLU A 256 -23.15 -7.99 17.86
N SER A 257 -22.71 -6.91 17.20
CA SER A 257 -21.96 -7.02 15.94
C SER A 257 -20.64 -7.80 16.12
N ALA A 258 -19.93 -7.56 17.23
CA ALA A 258 -18.73 -8.33 17.57
C ALA A 258 -19.04 -9.80 17.91
N ARG A 259 -20.13 -10.09 18.65
CA ARG A 259 -20.57 -11.46 18.97
C ARG A 259 -21.00 -12.24 17.72
N GLN A 260 -21.70 -11.59 16.79
CA GLN A 260 -22.09 -12.20 15.51
C GLN A 260 -20.86 -12.59 14.69
N HIS A 261 -19.89 -11.69 14.52
CA HIS A 261 -18.62 -12.02 13.88
C HIS A 261 -17.83 -13.11 14.64
N GLN A 262 -17.85 -13.12 15.99
CA GLN A 262 -17.20 -14.14 16.80
C GLN A 262 -17.82 -15.54 16.60
N ALA A 263 -19.15 -15.62 16.49
CA ALA A 263 -19.88 -16.86 16.20
C ALA A 263 -19.68 -17.35 14.75
N GLN A 264 -19.46 -16.45 13.80
CA GLN A 264 -19.18 -16.75 12.39
C GLN A 264 -17.68 -17.02 12.12
N SER A 265 -16.79 -16.76 13.08
CA SER A 265 -15.34 -16.85 12.90
C SER A 265 -14.81 -18.29 12.98
N ASN A 266 -13.84 -18.61 12.14
CA ASN A 266 -13.14 -19.89 12.17
C ASN A 266 -12.39 -20.11 13.50
N LEU A 267 -12.31 -21.37 13.94
CA LEU A 267 -11.57 -21.81 15.13
C LEU A 267 -10.14 -21.25 15.16
N GLY A 268 -9.87 -20.34 16.11
CA GLY A 268 -8.56 -19.74 16.33
C GLY A 268 -8.32 -18.38 15.66
N HIS A 269 -9.28 -17.88 14.86
CA HIS A 269 -9.39 -16.46 14.49
C HIS A 269 -9.86 -15.67 15.71
N LYS A 270 -9.21 -14.54 16.02
CA LYS A 270 -9.59 -13.71 17.18
C LYS A 270 -10.55 -12.60 16.75
N VAL A 271 -11.56 -12.31 17.56
CA VAL A 271 -12.34 -11.07 17.48
C VAL A 271 -11.99 -10.21 18.69
N GLN A 272 -11.68 -8.94 18.45
CA GLN A 272 -11.39 -7.95 19.49
C GLN A 272 -12.24 -6.69 19.30
N LEU A 273 -12.51 -5.97 20.39
CA LEU A 273 -13.23 -4.69 20.39
C LEU A 273 -12.28 -3.54 20.71
N LEU A 274 -11.96 -2.72 19.71
CA LEU A 274 -11.17 -1.52 19.84
C LEU A 274 -12.04 -0.36 20.35
N THR A 275 -11.66 0.20 21.51
CA THR A 275 -12.39 1.29 22.18
C THR A 275 -11.49 2.02 23.17
N SER A 276 -11.78 3.31 23.43
CA SER A 276 -11.24 4.05 24.59
C SER A 276 -12.27 4.25 25.71
N ASP A 277 -13.48 3.72 25.57
CA ASP A 277 -14.50 3.76 26.60
C ASP A 277 -14.34 2.61 27.60
N GLN A 278 -14.07 2.97 28.86
CA GLN A 278 -13.84 1.99 29.93
C GLN A 278 -15.12 1.19 30.29
N GLY A 279 -16.31 1.72 30.03
CA GLY A 279 -17.57 1.00 30.22
C GLY A 279 -17.73 -0.10 29.17
N LEU A 280 -17.61 0.28 27.89
CA LEU A 280 -17.70 -0.66 26.77
C LEU A 280 -16.61 -1.75 26.84
N ALA A 281 -15.38 -1.40 27.21
CA ALA A 281 -14.30 -2.37 27.41
C ALA A 281 -14.60 -3.39 28.53
N ARG A 282 -15.25 -2.97 29.62
CA ARG A 282 -15.69 -3.87 30.71
C ARG A 282 -16.85 -4.77 30.27
N MET A 283 -17.79 -4.25 29.47
CA MET A 283 -18.88 -5.04 28.91
C MET A 283 -18.36 -6.11 27.95
N ALA A 284 -17.41 -5.77 27.07
CA ALA A 284 -16.74 -6.73 26.19
C ALA A 284 -16.11 -7.89 26.96
N LEU A 285 -15.34 -7.59 28.01
CA LEU A 285 -14.73 -8.60 28.89
C LEU A 285 -15.79 -9.51 29.54
N ALA A 286 -16.88 -8.94 30.04
CA ALA A 286 -17.97 -9.69 30.66
C ALA A 286 -18.71 -10.60 29.66
N GLU A 287 -18.70 -10.27 28.37
CA GLU A 287 -19.32 -11.06 27.30
C GLU A 287 -18.35 -11.99 26.54
N GLY A 288 -17.07 -12.07 26.96
CA GLY A 288 -16.07 -12.96 26.36
C GLY A 288 -15.43 -12.42 25.07
N ILE A 289 -15.52 -11.11 24.82
CA ILE A 289 -14.81 -10.41 23.75
C ILE A 289 -13.57 -9.72 24.36
N VAL A 290 -12.41 -9.89 23.73
CA VAL A 290 -11.16 -9.26 24.18
C VAL A 290 -11.17 -7.78 23.76
N PRO A 291 -11.06 -6.80 24.66
CA PRO A 291 -10.92 -5.40 24.27
C PRO A 291 -9.50 -5.12 23.78
N THR A 292 -9.39 -4.34 22.70
CA THR A 292 -8.15 -3.64 22.33
C THR A 292 -8.22 -2.24 22.95
N TYR A 293 -8.03 -2.15 24.28
CA TYR A 293 -8.25 -0.89 24.99
C TYR A 293 -7.11 0.11 24.77
N PHE A 294 -7.45 1.38 24.54
CA PHE A 294 -6.51 2.50 24.59
C PHE A 294 -7.03 3.63 25.48
N ASN A 295 -6.16 4.29 26.23
CA ASN A 295 -6.54 5.44 27.03
C ASN A 295 -7.04 6.57 26.12
N SER A 296 -8.18 7.16 26.49
CA SER A 296 -8.77 8.29 25.76
C SER A 296 -7.76 9.43 25.60
N VAL A 297 -7.66 9.98 24.39
CA VAL A 297 -6.74 11.08 24.08
C VAL A 297 -7.20 12.35 24.80
N VAL A 298 -6.24 13.09 25.39
CA VAL A 298 -6.50 14.31 26.18
C VAL A 298 -5.63 15.47 25.71
N ALA A 299 -6.03 16.70 26.01
CA ALA A 299 -5.35 17.93 25.61
C ALA A 299 -3.84 17.96 25.98
N SER A 300 -3.47 17.50 27.18
CA SER A 300 -2.09 17.42 27.67
C SER A 300 -1.22 16.33 27.01
N ASP A 301 -1.83 15.53 26.13
CA ASP A 301 -1.12 14.62 25.23
C ASP A 301 -0.77 15.22 23.87
N LEU A 302 -1.33 16.38 23.53
CA LEU A 302 -0.97 17.15 22.36
C LEU A 302 -0.17 18.41 22.73
N PHE A 303 -0.77 19.28 23.52
CA PHE A 303 -0.26 20.64 23.76
C PHE A 303 0.97 20.67 24.68
N GLY A 304 1.83 21.67 24.50
CA GLY A 304 3.13 21.80 25.17
C GLY A 304 4.18 20.80 24.67
N ARG A 305 4.02 20.28 23.45
CA ARG A 305 4.92 19.26 22.86
C ARG A 305 5.48 19.69 21.51
N ARG A 306 6.55 19.02 21.11
CA ARG A 306 7.10 19.01 19.76
C ARG A 306 6.63 17.73 19.07
N LEU A 307 6.10 17.86 17.86
CA LEU A 307 5.77 16.74 16.97
C LEU A 307 6.64 16.82 15.71
N THR A 308 6.74 15.71 14.97
CA THR A 308 7.39 15.68 13.66
C THR A 308 6.64 14.74 12.72
N GLY A 309 6.72 14.97 11.41
CA GLY A 309 6.15 14.08 10.40
C GLY A 309 6.86 12.73 10.29
N ILE A 310 8.13 12.64 10.72
CA ILE A 310 8.94 11.41 10.65
C ILE A 310 8.89 10.67 11.99
N ASN A 311 8.29 9.47 12.01
CA ASN A 311 8.13 8.65 13.22
C ASN A 311 8.65 7.22 13.00
N LEU A 312 8.97 6.49 14.07
CA LEU A 312 9.34 5.06 13.99
C LEU A 312 8.10 4.18 14.10
N ASP A 313 7.87 3.35 13.07
CA ASP A 313 6.82 2.33 13.09
C ASP A 313 7.02 1.36 14.28
N PRO A 314 6.01 1.17 15.15
CA PRO A 314 6.19 0.56 16.46
C PRO A 314 6.44 -0.96 16.43
N PHE A 315 6.30 -1.62 15.27
CA PHE A 315 6.44 -3.07 15.14
C PHE A 315 7.56 -3.49 14.18
N SER A 316 7.82 -2.70 13.13
CA SER A 316 8.87 -2.96 12.14
C SER A 316 10.12 -2.10 12.32
N GLY A 317 10.08 -1.05 13.15
CA GLY A 317 11.21 -0.14 13.39
C GLY A 317 11.60 0.73 12.19
N LYS A 318 10.81 0.71 11.10
CA LYS A 318 11.03 1.55 9.92
C LYS A 318 10.67 3.00 10.20
N LEU A 319 11.32 3.93 9.51
CA LEU A 319 10.82 5.30 9.42
C LEU A 319 9.49 5.32 8.66
N ARG A 320 8.52 6.04 9.20
CA ARG A 320 7.23 6.37 8.58
C ARG A 320 7.14 7.89 8.43
N GLU A 321 6.83 8.30 7.22
CA GLU A 321 6.70 9.70 6.82
C GLU A 321 5.23 10.17 6.90
N CYS A 322 5.01 11.46 7.15
CA CYS A 322 3.70 12.11 7.16
C CYS A 322 3.87 13.53 6.61
N SER A 323 3.42 13.78 5.38
CA SER A 323 3.63 15.05 4.69
C SER A 323 2.99 16.24 5.42
N LEU A 324 3.58 17.42 5.27
CA LEU A 324 3.02 18.66 5.81
C LEU A 324 1.62 18.94 5.24
N ALA A 325 1.41 18.65 3.96
CA ALA A 325 0.10 18.74 3.32
C ALA A 325 -0.95 17.85 4.02
N SER A 326 -0.60 16.62 4.42
CA SER A 326 -1.50 15.75 5.19
C SER A 326 -1.97 16.39 6.51
N VAL A 327 -1.06 17.07 7.22
CA VAL A 327 -1.37 17.78 8.48
C VAL A 327 -2.36 18.92 8.21
N LEU A 328 -2.09 19.75 7.20
CA LEU A 328 -2.93 20.88 6.86
C LEU A 328 -4.33 20.43 6.38
N TRP A 329 -4.43 19.35 5.61
CA TRP A 329 -5.73 18.81 5.16
C TRP A 329 -6.60 18.29 6.32
N GLU A 330 -6.01 17.59 7.29
CA GLU A 330 -6.74 17.13 8.49
C GLU A 330 -7.13 18.31 9.40
N LEU A 331 -6.33 19.39 9.46
CA LEU A 331 -6.70 20.63 10.17
C LEU A 331 -7.81 21.40 9.46
N ALA A 332 -7.70 21.60 8.13
CA ALA A 332 -8.70 22.26 7.30
C ALA A 332 -10.06 21.58 7.38
N THR A 333 -10.09 20.24 7.43
CA THR A 333 -11.33 19.46 7.58
C THR A 333 -11.83 19.38 9.03
N ALA A 334 -10.96 19.44 10.05
CA ALA A 334 -11.39 19.43 11.45
C ALA A 334 -11.94 20.79 11.95
N PHE A 335 -11.49 21.91 11.37
CA PHE A 335 -11.87 23.26 11.78
C PHE A 335 -12.71 24.02 10.73
N GLY A 336 -12.52 23.74 9.44
CA GLY A 336 -13.17 24.43 8.32
C GLY A 336 -12.18 25.23 7.45
N SER A 337 -11.17 25.85 8.06
CA SER A 337 -9.96 26.30 7.35
C SER A 337 -8.70 26.25 8.22
N VAL A 338 -7.55 26.14 7.56
CA VAL A 338 -6.20 26.30 8.12
C VAL A 338 -5.44 27.33 7.29
N ARG A 339 -4.61 28.15 7.93
CA ARG A 339 -3.69 29.08 7.28
C ARG A 339 -2.27 28.81 7.79
N LEU A 340 -1.33 28.63 6.87
CA LEU A 340 0.10 28.59 7.15
C LEU A 340 0.69 29.95 6.77
N GLU A 341 1.22 30.67 7.75
CA GLU A 341 1.72 32.05 7.64
C GLU A 341 3.23 32.07 7.85
N SER A 342 3.99 32.65 6.91
CA SER A 342 5.44 32.82 7.07
C SER A 342 5.78 33.69 8.28
N SER A 343 6.86 33.35 9.00
CA SER A 343 7.35 34.17 10.11
C SER A 343 8.27 35.30 9.67
N THR A 344 8.71 35.31 8.41
CA THR A 344 9.67 36.28 7.84
C THR A 344 9.09 37.17 6.74
N SER A 345 7.90 36.87 6.24
CA SER A 345 7.22 37.59 5.15
C SER A 345 5.70 37.57 5.34
N ASP A 346 4.96 38.51 4.76
CA ASP A 346 3.48 38.53 4.79
C ASP A 346 2.83 37.41 3.94
N GLN A 347 3.64 36.49 3.40
CA GLN A 347 3.21 35.37 2.59
C GLN A 347 2.43 34.36 3.45
N HIS A 348 1.30 33.89 2.92
CA HIS A 348 0.52 32.83 3.55
C HIS A 348 -0.23 31.98 2.54
N ILE A 349 -0.53 30.75 2.93
CA ILE A 349 -1.36 29.80 2.19
C ILE A 349 -2.52 29.43 3.09
N GLU A 350 -3.74 29.52 2.57
CA GLU A 350 -4.97 29.14 3.27
C GLU A 350 -5.64 27.97 2.54
N ILE A 351 -6.06 26.96 3.31
CA ILE A 351 -6.72 25.76 2.81
C ILE A 351 -8.06 25.63 3.55
N ALA A 352 -9.16 25.64 2.81
CA ALA A 352 -10.52 25.65 3.33
C ALA A 352 -11.36 24.46 2.83
N ALA A 353 -12.08 23.82 3.74
CA ALA A 353 -13.06 22.77 3.43
C ALA A 353 -14.40 23.34 2.93
N PHE A 354 -14.66 24.64 3.15
CA PHE A 354 -15.88 25.32 2.71
C PHE A 354 -15.53 26.50 1.81
N GLY A 355 -15.82 26.39 0.52
CA GLY A 355 -15.74 27.52 -0.43
C GLY A 355 -16.98 28.42 -0.39
N GLU A 356 -16.91 29.54 -1.11
CA GLU A 356 -18.05 30.43 -1.31
C GLU A 356 -19.22 29.68 -1.98
N GLY A 357 -20.45 29.92 -1.50
CA GLY A 357 -21.67 29.30 -2.06
C GLY A 357 -22.10 27.96 -1.44
N LEU A 358 -21.27 27.34 -0.59
CA LEU A 358 -21.62 26.28 0.38
C LEU A 358 -22.58 25.16 -0.10
N ASN A 359 -22.00 24.10 -0.67
CA ASN A 359 -22.51 22.73 -0.53
C ASN A 359 -21.32 21.76 -0.45
N TRP A 360 -20.60 21.78 0.67
CA TRP A 360 -19.67 20.69 0.98
C TRP A 360 -20.49 19.41 1.14
N SER A 361 -20.15 18.40 0.37
CA SER A 361 -20.81 17.10 0.40
C SER A 361 -19.78 16.03 0.78
N PRO A 362 -20.12 15.05 1.63
CA PRO A 362 -19.28 13.87 1.87
C PRO A 362 -18.89 13.11 0.60
N VAL A 363 -19.57 13.35 -0.53
CA VAL A 363 -19.31 12.77 -1.86
C VAL A 363 -18.13 13.44 -2.60
N GLN A 364 -17.67 14.62 -2.19
CA GLN A 364 -16.45 15.26 -2.74
C GLN A 364 -15.15 14.56 -2.32
N SER A 365 -15.25 13.48 -1.55
CA SER A 365 -14.16 12.74 -0.93
C SER A 365 -13.29 11.91 -1.87
N HIS A 366 -13.75 11.59 -3.10
CA HIS A 366 -13.00 10.76 -4.04
C HIS A 366 -11.64 11.33 -4.49
N GLY A 367 -11.36 12.62 -4.28
CA GLY A 367 -10.07 13.25 -4.60
C GLY A 367 -9.39 13.97 -3.42
N ASP A 368 -9.97 13.97 -2.22
CA ASP A 368 -9.56 14.82 -1.08
C ASP A 368 -9.32 16.30 -1.46
N LEU A 369 -10.18 16.83 -2.34
CA LEU A 369 -10.06 18.18 -2.90
C LEU A 369 -10.54 19.24 -1.89
N LEU A 370 -9.67 20.20 -1.57
CA LEU A 370 -9.99 21.37 -0.75
C LEU A 370 -9.69 22.66 -1.52
N TRP A 371 -10.28 23.77 -1.09
CA TRP A 371 -9.99 25.09 -1.67
C TRP A 371 -8.66 25.61 -1.14
N CYS A 372 -7.71 25.87 -2.03
CA CYS A 372 -6.42 26.49 -1.72
C CYS A 372 -6.42 27.94 -2.22
N GLU A 373 -6.01 28.85 -1.34
CA GLU A 373 -5.71 30.25 -1.66
C GLU A 373 -4.28 30.57 -1.21
N HIS A 374 -3.60 31.46 -1.93
CA HIS A 374 -2.23 31.86 -1.61
C HIS A 374 -2.05 33.37 -1.79
N TYR A 375 -1.30 33.97 -0.88
CA TYR A 375 -0.96 35.39 -0.88
C TYR A 375 0.56 35.56 -0.87
N GLY A 376 1.08 36.41 -1.75
CA GLY A 376 2.52 36.67 -1.91
C GLY A 376 3.37 35.48 -2.39
N CYS A 377 2.84 34.27 -2.42
CA CYS A 377 3.45 33.10 -3.05
C CYS A 377 3.10 33.12 -4.54
N VAL A 378 4.09 33.02 -5.43
CA VAL A 378 3.84 32.83 -6.87
C VAL A 378 3.91 31.33 -7.15
N ALA A 379 2.84 30.76 -7.71
CA ALA A 379 2.89 29.41 -8.22
C ALA A 379 3.89 29.39 -9.40
N PRO A 380 5.00 28.63 -9.35
CA PRO A 380 5.83 28.48 -10.53
C PRO A 380 5.01 27.82 -11.64
N GLU A 381 5.09 28.37 -12.86
CA GLU A 381 4.58 27.73 -14.08
C GLU A 381 5.43 26.48 -14.39
N TYR A 382 5.27 25.43 -13.59
CA TYR A 382 5.64 24.10 -14.01
C TYR A 382 4.78 23.75 -15.24
N PRO A 383 5.38 23.41 -16.40
CA PRO A 383 4.60 22.86 -17.49
C PRO A 383 3.87 21.61 -16.96
N PRO A 384 2.62 21.38 -17.37
CA PRO A 384 1.89 20.18 -16.96
C PRO A 384 2.74 18.96 -17.30
N ILE A 385 2.92 18.05 -16.34
CA ILE A 385 3.71 16.83 -16.54
C ILE A 385 3.10 16.09 -17.73
N SER A 386 3.82 16.06 -18.85
CA SER A 386 3.25 15.73 -20.15
C SER A 386 2.62 14.34 -20.15
N ALA A 387 1.28 14.29 -20.22
CA ALA A 387 0.53 13.10 -20.62
C ALA A 387 0.81 12.83 -22.11
N GLY A 388 2.01 12.31 -22.40
CA GLY A 388 2.68 12.54 -23.68
C GLY A 388 3.74 11.50 -24.04
N ALA A 389 3.50 10.23 -23.71
CA ALA A 389 4.17 9.09 -24.36
C ALA A 389 3.23 8.36 -25.36
N ALA A 390 2.06 8.95 -25.66
CA ALA A 390 1.19 8.52 -26.75
C ALA A 390 1.66 9.18 -28.05
N GLY A 391 2.46 8.47 -28.86
CA GLY A 391 2.97 8.98 -30.13
C GLY A 391 1.92 8.96 -31.23
N THR A 392 1.33 10.12 -31.54
CA THR A 392 0.55 10.34 -32.78
C THR A 392 1.46 10.73 -33.96
N PRO A 393 1.07 10.41 -35.21
CA PRO A 393 2.05 10.15 -36.28
C PRO A 393 2.48 11.37 -37.10
N GLY A 394 3.77 11.40 -37.46
CA GLY A 394 4.29 12.18 -38.59
C GLY A 394 4.01 11.48 -39.95
N PRO A 395 3.80 12.22 -41.06
CA PRO A 395 3.18 11.66 -42.26
C PRO A 395 4.16 11.13 -43.34
N ALA A 396 3.57 10.31 -44.21
CA ALA A 396 3.99 9.99 -45.58
C ALA A 396 5.29 9.19 -45.82
N LEU A 397 5.12 7.97 -46.35
CA LEU A 397 5.46 7.72 -47.76
C LEU A 397 4.59 6.57 -48.32
N LEU A 398 4.23 6.66 -49.61
CA LEU A 398 3.39 5.65 -50.28
C LEU A 398 4.25 4.54 -50.89
N ALA A 399 3.86 3.28 -50.66
CA ALA A 399 4.21 2.16 -51.53
C ALA A 399 3.16 1.04 -51.42
N THR A 400 2.31 0.90 -52.44
CA THR A 400 1.45 -0.28 -52.66
C THR A 400 1.98 -1.05 -53.90
N PRO A 401 1.40 -2.21 -54.28
CA PRO A 401 1.95 -3.50 -53.87
C PRO A 401 2.47 -4.33 -55.05
N LYS A 402 3.14 -5.47 -54.78
CA LYS A 402 3.35 -6.52 -55.80
C LYS A 402 3.09 -7.93 -55.29
N THR A 403 2.11 -8.56 -55.93
CA THR A 403 1.75 -9.98 -55.84
C THR A 403 2.75 -10.85 -56.60
N ILE A 404 3.14 -12.00 -56.02
CA ILE A 404 3.47 -13.25 -56.73
C ILE A 404 2.88 -14.41 -55.90
N SER A 405 2.54 -15.52 -56.54
CA SER A 405 1.72 -16.62 -55.99
C SER A 405 2.12 -18.01 -56.54
N ALA A 406 1.71 -19.08 -55.84
CA ALA A 406 1.89 -20.51 -56.19
C ALA A 406 3.35 -21.02 -56.04
N SER A 407 3.63 -22.01 -55.18
CA SER A 407 3.53 -23.50 -55.33
C SER A 407 4.96 -24.10 -55.44
N GLU A 408 5.28 -25.38 -55.16
CA GLU A 408 4.52 -26.65 -55.11
C GLU A 408 4.98 -27.58 -53.95
N THR A 409 4.27 -28.70 -53.74
CA THR A 409 4.63 -29.90 -52.93
C THR A 409 5.16 -31.02 -53.85
N PRO A 410 5.52 -32.26 -53.41
CA PRO A 410 5.56 -32.89 -52.07
C PRO A 410 7.02 -33.30 -51.69
N ASP A 411 7.40 -34.29 -50.85
CA ASP A 411 6.75 -35.40 -50.11
C ASP A 411 7.60 -35.69 -48.81
N THR A 412 7.61 -36.80 -48.05
CA THR A 412 7.12 -38.19 -48.19
C THR A 412 6.80 -38.83 -46.81
N SER A 413 6.26 -40.06 -46.81
CA SER A 413 6.10 -41.00 -45.69
C SER A 413 7.44 -41.69 -45.27
N ASP A 414 7.58 -42.58 -44.26
CA ASP A 414 6.58 -43.35 -43.48
C ASP A 414 7.10 -43.94 -42.12
N GLN A 415 6.16 -44.14 -41.18
CA GLN A 415 5.99 -45.25 -40.20
C GLN A 415 7.07 -45.87 -39.23
N VAL A 416 6.54 -46.22 -38.02
CA VAL A 416 6.70 -47.50 -37.24
C VAL A 416 7.89 -47.74 -36.27
N ARG A 417 7.55 -47.81 -34.95
CA ARG A 417 7.88 -48.80 -33.86
C ARG A 417 9.37 -49.23 -33.60
N GLU A 418 9.78 -49.87 -32.47
CA GLU A 418 9.11 -50.37 -31.25
C GLU A 418 10.04 -50.40 -30.00
N LYS A 419 9.44 -50.41 -28.80
CA LYS A 419 9.83 -51.08 -27.53
C LYS A 419 11.31 -51.38 -27.13
N ALA A 420 11.57 -51.05 -25.86
CA ALA A 420 12.17 -51.93 -24.82
C ALA A 420 13.69 -52.27 -24.88
N ALA A 421 14.37 -52.71 -23.82
CA ALA A 421 14.19 -52.53 -22.35
C ALA A 421 15.47 -53.06 -21.62
N THR A 422 15.53 -52.90 -20.30
CA THR A 422 16.61 -53.41 -19.40
C THR A 422 17.98 -52.73 -19.59
N GLY A 423 18.93 -52.80 -18.65
CA GLY A 423 18.91 -53.42 -17.33
C GLY A 423 20.04 -52.85 -16.44
N ALA A 424 19.90 -52.94 -15.11
CA ALA A 424 20.84 -52.31 -14.18
C ALA A 424 22.00 -53.24 -13.79
N VAL A 425 23.22 -52.68 -13.69
CA VAL A 425 24.31 -53.26 -12.90
C VAL A 425 24.96 -52.16 -12.05
N ARG A 426 25.07 -52.41 -10.74
CA ARG A 426 25.96 -51.66 -9.83
C ARG A 426 27.27 -52.43 -9.72
N THR A 427 28.41 -51.75 -9.83
CA THR A 427 29.64 -52.16 -9.16
C THR A 427 30.40 -50.93 -8.68
N ALA A 428 30.84 -50.96 -7.43
CA ALA A 428 31.79 -50.01 -6.88
C ALA A 428 33.02 -50.77 -6.40
N HIS A 429 34.21 -50.27 -6.72
CA HIS A 429 35.43 -50.61 -5.99
C HIS A 429 36.33 -49.38 -5.91
N ALA A 430 37.27 -49.41 -4.97
CA ALA A 430 37.99 -48.24 -4.51
C ALA A 430 39.50 -48.51 -4.45
N GLY A 431 40.27 -47.43 -4.55
CA GLY A 431 41.60 -47.35 -3.92
C GLY A 431 42.77 -47.81 -4.78
N ALA A 432 43.40 -46.84 -5.45
CA ALA A 432 44.85 -46.85 -5.66
C ALA A 432 45.38 -45.47 -5.25
N LYS A 433 46.36 -45.43 -4.33
CA LYS A 433 47.09 -44.21 -3.99
C LYS A 433 48.39 -44.16 -4.78
N THR A 434 48.64 -43.06 -5.48
CA THR A 434 49.99 -42.64 -5.87
C THR A 434 50.21 -41.20 -5.42
N VAL A 435 51.35 -40.94 -4.76
CA VAL A 435 51.77 -39.61 -4.32
C VAL A 435 52.79 -39.11 -5.34
N GLY A 436 52.53 -37.95 -5.95
CA GLY A 436 53.37 -37.41 -7.02
C GLY A 436 53.27 -35.89 -7.16
N VAL A 437 54.18 -35.20 -6.47
CA VAL A 437 54.74 -33.85 -6.74
C VAL A 437 53.77 -32.72 -7.16
N LYS A 438 53.77 -31.62 -6.39
CA LYS A 438 53.14 -30.35 -6.79
C LYS A 438 53.81 -29.79 -8.07
N ALA A 439 53.01 -29.53 -9.10
CA ALA A 439 53.37 -28.62 -10.19
C ALA A 439 52.43 -27.42 -10.19
N LEU A 440 52.97 -26.20 -10.00
CA LEU A 440 52.24 -24.97 -10.23
C LEU A 440 52.00 -24.82 -11.74
N LYS A 441 50.75 -24.98 -12.19
CA LYS A 441 50.34 -24.52 -13.52
C LYS A 441 49.66 -23.16 -13.42
N ALA A 442 50.15 -22.23 -14.23
CA ALA A 442 49.63 -20.87 -14.32
C ALA A 442 48.17 -20.84 -14.80
N GLN A 443 47.52 -19.70 -14.58
CA GLN A 443 46.19 -19.42 -15.09
C GLN A 443 46.22 -19.45 -16.63
N GLN A 444 45.65 -20.49 -17.24
CA GLN A 444 45.34 -20.44 -18.67
C GLN A 444 44.15 -19.50 -18.89
N PRO A 445 44.17 -18.66 -19.95
CA PRO A 445 42.98 -17.92 -20.34
C PRO A 445 41.89 -18.92 -20.74
N VAL A 446 40.67 -18.73 -20.23
CA VAL A 446 39.52 -19.58 -20.60
C VAL A 446 39.13 -19.22 -22.02
N ALA A 447 39.40 -20.13 -22.97
CA ALA A 447 39.01 -19.97 -24.35
C ALA A 447 37.48 -19.84 -24.50
N ALA A 448 37.03 -19.03 -25.45
CA ALA A 448 35.61 -18.88 -25.75
C ALA A 448 35.06 -20.17 -26.37
N GLY A 449 34.39 -20.98 -25.55
CA GLY A 449 33.78 -22.24 -25.97
C GLY A 449 32.57 -22.58 -25.11
N ALA A 450 31.40 -22.65 -25.76
CA ALA A 450 30.11 -23.11 -25.22
C ALA A 450 29.84 -22.76 -23.74
N SER A 451 29.28 -21.57 -23.50
CA SER A 451 28.76 -21.10 -22.21
C SER A 451 27.69 -22.05 -21.64
N ARG A 452 28.17 -23.07 -20.90
CA ARG A 452 27.37 -24.09 -20.22
C ARG A 452 26.45 -23.44 -19.17
N PRO A 453 25.16 -23.79 -19.12
CA PRO A 453 24.25 -23.30 -18.08
C PRO A 453 24.79 -23.51 -16.66
N GLN A 454 24.91 -22.42 -15.91
CA GLN A 454 25.49 -22.40 -14.57
C GLN A 454 24.40 -22.63 -13.51
N ARG A 455 24.68 -23.42 -12.48
CA ARG A 455 23.72 -23.71 -11.41
C ARG A 455 24.06 -22.95 -10.14
N PHE A 456 23.27 -21.93 -9.81
CA PHE A 456 23.42 -21.13 -8.60
C PHE A 456 22.06 -20.79 -7.97
N ASN A 457 22.08 -20.35 -6.70
CA ASN A 457 20.90 -19.83 -6.02
C ASN A 457 20.71 -18.36 -6.40
N VAL A 458 19.57 -18.00 -6.99
CA VAL A 458 19.31 -16.64 -7.49
C VAL A 458 19.26 -15.62 -6.34
N ALA A 459 18.75 -15.98 -5.17
CA ALA A 459 18.78 -15.11 -3.99
C ALA A 459 20.20 -14.83 -3.48
N THR A 460 21.12 -15.79 -3.64
CA THR A 460 22.55 -15.59 -3.33
C THR A 460 23.23 -14.71 -4.37
N PHE A 461 22.83 -14.81 -5.65
CA PHE A 461 23.28 -13.93 -6.73
C PHE A 461 22.82 -12.47 -6.53
N PHE A 462 21.56 -12.26 -6.10
CA PHE A 462 21.05 -10.95 -5.70
C PHE A 462 21.86 -10.32 -4.56
N ALA A 463 22.05 -11.05 -3.45
CA ALA A 463 22.82 -10.55 -2.30
C ALA A 463 24.29 -10.25 -2.65
N LEU A 464 24.86 -10.94 -3.63
CA LEU A 464 26.20 -10.63 -4.15
C LEU A 464 26.21 -9.37 -5.03
N LEU A 465 25.26 -9.18 -5.94
CA LEU A 465 25.18 -7.98 -6.76
C LEU A 465 24.93 -6.71 -5.92
N ASP A 466 23.99 -6.77 -4.99
CA ASP A 466 23.62 -5.64 -4.13
C ASP A 466 24.75 -5.24 -3.16
N GLY A 467 25.45 -6.22 -2.59
CA GLY A 467 26.65 -5.97 -1.78
C GLY A 467 27.84 -5.44 -2.59
N LEU A 468 28.02 -5.93 -3.83
CA LEU A 468 29.05 -5.42 -4.74
C LEU A 468 28.77 -4.00 -5.24
N ASP A 469 27.50 -3.65 -5.47
CA ASP A 469 27.11 -2.29 -5.88
C ASP A 469 27.21 -1.30 -4.71
N THR A 470 26.87 -1.74 -3.49
CA THR A 470 26.97 -0.91 -2.27
C THR A 470 28.41 -0.57 -1.91
N GLU A 471 29.31 -1.57 -1.89
CA GLU A 471 30.71 -1.40 -1.48
C GLU A 471 31.66 -1.08 -2.66
N GLN A 472 31.19 -1.22 -3.91
CA GLN A 472 31.92 -1.12 -5.19
C GLN A 472 33.11 -2.10 -5.38
N SER A 473 33.79 -2.51 -4.31
CA SER A 473 34.84 -3.52 -4.30
C SER A 473 34.78 -4.39 -3.03
N LEU A 474 34.69 -5.72 -3.20
CA LEU A 474 34.67 -6.68 -2.10
C LEU A 474 35.87 -7.65 -2.16
N PRO A 475 36.56 -7.91 -1.03
CA PRO A 475 37.54 -9.01 -0.96
C PRO A 475 36.84 -10.38 -1.06
N GLU A 476 37.54 -11.37 -1.60
CA GLU A 476 37.02 -12.73 -1.81
C GLU A 476 36.43 -13.38 -0.55
N GLU A 477 36.95 -13.05 0.64
CA GLU A 477 36.40 -13.50 1.92
C GLU A 477 35.02 -12.88 2.25
N ALA A 478 34.80 -11.61 1.92
CA ALA A 478 33.51 -10.95 2.08
C ALA A 478 32.48 -11.49 1.07
N VAL A 479 32.90 -11.73 -0.18
CA VAL A 479 32.10 -12.41 -1.21
C VAL A 479 31.67 -13.81 -0.74
N LEU A 480 32.60 -14.59 -0.16
CA LEU A 480 32.29 -15.90 0.41
C LEU A 480 31.32 -15.81 1.62
N LYS A 481 31.47 -14.80 2.48
CA LYS A 481 30.59 -14.55 3.62
C LYS A 481 29.17 -14.20 3.18
N LEU A 482 29.00 -13.24 2.26
CA LEU A 482 27.70 -12.88 1.67
C LEU A 482 27.05 -14.07 0.95
N ALA A 483 27.85 -14.89 0.27
CA ALA A 483 27.35 -16.07 -0.41
C ALA A 483 27.02 -17.27 0.52
N GLY A 484 27.28 -17.16 1.83
CA GLY A 484 27.14 -18.27 2.79
C GLY A 484 28.08 -19.46 2.52
N ALA A 485 29.14 -19.26 1.73
CA ALA A 485 29.96 -20.33 1.19
C ALA A 485 31.30 -20.48 1.92
N LYS A 486 31.59 -21.68 2.44
CA LYS A 486 32.84 -21.96 3.18
C LYS A 486 34.11 -22.05 2.30
N LYS A 487 33.98 -22.10 0.97
CA LYS A 487 35.09 -22.25 0.00
C LYS A 487 34.69 -21.70 -1.38
N ARG A 488 35.65 -21.16 -2.15
CA ARG A 488 35.48 -20.67 -3.55
C ARG A 488 34.71 -21.63 -4.47
N ALA A 489 34.92 -22.93 -4.33
CA ALA A 489 34.21 -23.95 -5.11
C ALA A 489 32.67 -23.94 -4.92
N GLY A 490 32.16 -23.41 -3.80
CA GLY A 490 30.72 -23.26 -3.55
C GLY A 490 30.06 -22.11 -4.31
N ILE A 491 30.85 -21.19 -4.88
CA ILE A 491 30.35 -20.02 -5.64
C ILE A 491 30.77 -20.02 -7.11
N ASP A 492 31.56 -21.01 -7.58
CA ASP A 492 32.25 -20.87 -8.87
C ASP A 492 31.30 -20.85 -10.09
N ASP A 493 30.12 -21.48 -10.03
CA ASP A 493 29.09 -21.35 -11.07
C ASP A 493 28.44 -19.95 -11.07
N CYS A 494 28.13 -19.39 -9.90
CA CYS A 494 27.65 -18.00 -9.78
C CYS A 494 28.71 -16.99 -10.25
N ARG A 495 29.98 -17.25 -9.90
CA ARG A 495 31.16 -16.47 -10.32
C ARG A 495 31.31 -16.47 -11.85
N ARG A 496 31.16 -17.64 -12.49
CA ARG A 496 31.21 -17.77 -13.96
C ARG A 496 30.08 -17.00 -14.62
N PHE A 497 28.86 -17.06 -14.06
CA PHE A 497 27.73 -16.27 -14.55
C PHE A 497 28.00 -14.76 -14.44
N LEU A 498 28.44 -14.30 -13.26
CA LEU A 498 28.80 -12.90 -13.00
C LEU A 498 29.90 -12.36 -13.92
N LEU A 499 30.91 -13.19 -14.23
CA LEU A 499 31.97 -12.87 -15.19
C LEU A 499 31.46 -12.88 -16.64
N SER A 500 30.62 -13.85 -17.04
CA SER A 500 30.10 -13.91 -18.40
C SER A 500 29.20 -12.72 -18.75
N GLY A 501 28.35 -12.28 -17.81
CA GLY A 501 27.54 -11.08 -17.96
C GLY A 501 28.29 -9.76 -17.79
N ARG A 502 29.61 -9.82 -17.58
CA ARG A 502 30.50 -8.66 -17.33
C ARG A 502 30.07 -7.80 -16.13
N TYR A 503 29.29 -8.32 -15.19
CA TYR A 503 28.81 -7.59 -14.01
C TYR A 503 29.92 -7.33 -12.98
N VAL A 504 31.02 -8.10 -13.04
CA VAL A 504 32.16 -7.99 -12.11
C VAL A 504 33.50 -8.10 -12.82
N VAL A 505 34.53 -7.43 -12.29
CA VAL A 505 35.94 -7.62 -12.66
C VAL A 505 36.72 -8.05 -11.42
N ILE A 506 37.44 -9.17 -11.51
CA ILE A 506 38.22 -9.73 -10.40
C ILE A 506 39.69 -9.34 -10.54
N ASN A 507 40.15 -8.47 -9.64
CA ASN A 507 41.52 -7.97 -9.59
C ASN A 507 42.27 -8.64 -8.43
N GLY A 508 43.01 -9.71 -8.72
CA GLY A 508 43.68 -10.52 -7.71
C GLY A 508 42.69 -11.21 -6.77
N HIS A 509 42.51 -10.64 -5.57
CA HIS A 509 41.56 -11.12 -4.55
C HIS A 509 40.37 -10.17 -4.30
N SER A 510 40.27 -9.02 -4.98
CA SER A 510 39.05 -8.20 -4.96
C SER A 510 38.14 -8.49 -6.14
N TRP A 511 36.83 -8.40 -5.91
CA TRP A 511 35.78 -8.41 -6.92
C TRP A 511 35.21 -6.99 -6.96
N ASN A 512 35.22 -6.38 -8.15
CA ASN A 512 34.83 -5.00 -8.33
C ASN A 512 33.56 -4.97 -9.19
N ALA A 513 32.58 -4.17 -8.82
CA ALA A 513 31.40 -3.95 -9.66
C ALA A 513 31.80 -3.30 -10.99
N THR A 514 31.01 -3.57 -12.04
CA THR A 514 31.07 -2.80 -13.30
C THR A 514 29.82 -1.94 -13.43
N PRO A 515 29.80 -0.93 -14.32
CA PRO A 515 28.59 -0.18 -14.63
C PRO A 515 27.41 -1.09 -15.05
N THR A 516 27.67 -2.21 -15.72
CA THR A 516 26.65 -3.21 -16.07
C THR A 516 26.15 -3.98 -14.85
N GLY A 517 27.02 -4.29 -13.89
CA GLY A 517 26.65 -4.90 -12.61
C GLY A 517 25.81 -3.97 -11.73
N SER A 518 26.23 -2.70 -11.63
CA SER A 518 25.47 -1.65 -10.93
C SER A 518 24.12 -1.39 -11.58
N ALA A 519 24.04 -1.30 -12.91
CA ALA A 519 22.77 -1.14 -13.62
C ALA A 519 21.79 -2.30 -13.33
N LEU A 520 22.28 -3.55 -13.32
CA LEU A 520 21.47 -4.71 -12.95
C LEU A 520 21.05 -4.67 -11.46
N ALA A 521 21.94 -4.30 -10.54
CA ALA A 521 21.61 -4.15 -9.13
C ALA A 521 20.55 -3.07 -8.88
N ILE A 522 20.64 -1.93 -9.58
CA ILE A 522 19.67 -0.84 -9.53
C ILE A 522 18.30 -1.29 -10.09
N ALA A 523 18.27 -1.95 -11.25
CA ALA A 523 17.04 -2.48 -11.84
C ALA A 523 16.34 -3.47 -10.89
N LEU A 524 17.10 -4.40 -10.31
CA LEU A 524 16.59 -5.37 -9.33
C LEU A 524 16.05 -4.70 -8.05
N ARG A 525 16.70 -3.65 -7.55
CA ARG A 525 16.22 -2.88 -6.39
C ARG A 525 14.96 -2.05 -6.66
N ASN A 526 14.78 -1.61 -7.90
CA ASN A 526 13.66 -0.77 -8.32
C ASN A 526 12.42 -1.59 -8.78
N GLU A 527 12.49 -2.93 -8.69
CA GLU A 527 11.49 -3.86 -9.27
C GLU A 527 11.31 -3.71 -10.80
N ASP A 528 12.31 -3.18 -11.51
CA ASP A 528 12.26 -3.00 -12.96
C ASP A 528 12.60 -4.31 -13.69
N ASN A 529 11.57 -5.11 -13.95
CA ASN A 529 11.71 -6.41 -14.61
C ASN A 529 12.28 -6.30 -16.04
N GLN A 530 12.01 -5.21 -16.77
CA GLN A 530 12.41 -5.03 -18.16
C GLN A 530 13.89 -4.67 -18.26
N THR A 531 14.35 -3.67 -17.50
CA THR A 531 15.78 -3.34 -17.43
C THR A 531 16.57 -4.49 -16.82
N ALA A 532 16.00 -5.25 -15.87
CA ALA A 532 16.63 -6.47 -15.35
C ALA A 532 16.72 -7.58 -16.42
N PHE A 533 15.70 -7.76 -17.27
CA PHE A 533 15.73 -8.70 -18.39
C PHE A 533 16.83 -8.38 -19.40
N GLU A 534 16.87 -7.13 -19.86
CA GLU A 534 17.89 -6.63 -20.80
C GLU A 534 19.30 -6.74 -20.20
N ALA A 535 19.47 -6.35 -18.94
CA ALA A 535 20.74 -6.46 -18.25
C ALA A 535 21.17 -7.92 -18.00
N LEU A 536 20.23 -8.86 -17.78
CA LEU A 536 20.53 -10.29 -17.64
C LEU A 536 20.96 -10.94 -18.98
N GLN A 537 20.53 -10.40 -20.14
CA GLN A 537 20.95 -10.92 -21.45
C GLN A 537 22.44 -10.69 -21.76
N TYR A 538 23.16 -9.82 -21.04
CA TYR A 538 24.62 -9.74 -21.18
C TYR A 538 25.33 -11.06 -20.84
N ALA A 539 24.72 -11.94 -20.04
CA ALA A 539 25.24 -13.29 -19.79
C ALA A 539 24.75 -14.27 -20.87
N ASP A 540 25.66 -14.74 -21.74
CA ASP A 540 25.38 -15.69 -22.85
C ASP A 540 24.36 -16.80 -22.53
N SER A 541 24.46 -17.39 -21.34
CA SER A 541 23.65 -18.55 -20.95
C SER A 541 22.23 -18.16 -20.57
N PHE A 542 21.98 -16.92 -20.13
CA PHE A 542 20.62 -16.40 -19.98
C PHE A 542 20.07 -15.88 -21.32
N ALA A 543 20.89 -15.25 -22.17
CA ALA A 543 20.47 -14.91 -23.53
C ALA A 543 19.97 -16.14 -24.31
N LYS A 544 20.72 -17.26 -24.27
CA LYS A 544 20.30 -18.54 -24.85
C LYS A 544 19.03 -19.12 -24.22
N PHE A 545 18.78 -18.85 -22.94
CA PHE A 545 17.53 -19.26 -22.29
C PHE A 545 16.36 -18.41 -22.79
N ALA A 546 16.55 -17.08 -22.91
CA ALA A 546 15.54 -16.18 -23.46
C ALA A 546 15.20 -16.52 -24.92
N SER A 547 16.19 -16.84 -25.77
CA SER A 547 15.94 -17.34 -27.13
C SER A 547 15.16 -18.66 -27.13
N HIS A 548 15.59 -19.64 -26.33
CA HIS A 548 14.90 -20.94 -26.18
C HIS A 548 13.46 -20.80 -25.64
N VAL A 549 13.17 -19.77 -24.84
CA VAL A 549 11.82 -19.42 -24.39
C VAL A 549 11.00 -18.78 -25.52
N ALA A 550 11.59 -17.85 -26.28
CA ALA A 550 10.92 -17.16 -27.39
C ALA A 550 10.67 -18.05 -28.63
N GLU A 551 11.45 -19.12 -28.80
CA GLU A 551 11.25 -20.15 -29.84
C GLU A 551 10.05 -21.08 -29.55
N VAL A 552 9.54 -21.10 -28.31
CA VAL A 552 8.39 -21.92 -27.92
C VAL A 552 7.09 -21.13 -28.17
N PRO A 553 6.12 -21.66 -28.93
CA PRO A 553 4.87 -20.96 -29.17
C PRO A 553 3.99 -20.89 -27.91
N VAL A 554 3.18 -19.84 -27.81
CA VAL A 554 2.15 -19.67 -26.77
C VAL A 554 1.25 -20.92 -26.73
N GLY A 555 0.90 -21.36 -25.53
CA GLY A 555 0.14 -22.61 -25.30
C GLY A 555 0.97 -23.90 -25.33
N SER A 556 2.28 -23.83 -25.59
CA SER A 556 3.20 -24.97 -25.42
C SER A 556 4.09 -24.81 -24.19
N THR A 557 4.45 -25.93 -23.56
CA THR A 557 5.40 -25.96 -22.44
C THR A 557 6.84 -25.92 -22.93
N ILE A 558 7.67 -25.08 -22.30
CA ILE A 558 9.11 -24.96 -22.55
C ILE A 558 9.82 -26.24 -22.06
N PRO A 559 10.45 -27.02 -22.96
CA PRO A 559 11.20 -28.21 -22.55
C PRO A 559 12.50 -27.81 -21.84
N PRO A 560 12.95 -28.53 -20.79
CA PRO A 560 14.18 -28.16 -20.07
C PRO A 560 15.45 -28.16 -20.92
N GLY A 561 15.51 -29.01 -21.95
CA GLY A 561 16.59 -29.05 -22.95
C GLY A 561 17.99 -29.04 -22.33
N ASN A 562 18.88 -28.22 -22.92
CA ASN A 562 20.25 -28.03 -22.42
C ASN A 562 20.34 -27.45 -21.00
N PHE A 563 19.24 -26.91 -20.46
CA PHE A 563 19.20 -26.27 -19.14
C PHE A 563 18.86 -27.23 -18.00
N GLU A 564 18.42 -28.48 -18.26
CA GLU A 564 17.92 -29.45 -17.27
C GLU A 564 18.64 -29.40 -15.90
N ARG A 565 19.96 -29.58 -15.88
CA ARG A 565 20.80 -29.59 -14.66
C ARG A 565 20.73 -28.30 -13.82
N ALA A 566 20.47 -27.17 -14.48
CA ALA A 566 20.37 -25.82 -13.92
C ALA A 566 18.95 -25.25 -14.01
N PHE A 567 17.94 -26.02 -14.42
CA PHE A 567 16.63 -25.51 -14.86
C PHE A 567 15.93 -24.66 -13.81
N LYS A 568 16.05 -24.99 -12.51
CA LYS A 568 15.53 -24.14 -11.42
C LYS A 568 16.12 -22.72 -11.43
N THR A 569 17.40 -22.55 -11.71
CA THR A 569 18.05 -21.23 -11.76
C THR A 569 17.46 -20.39 -12.90
N TYR A 570 17.37 -20.97 -14.10
CA TYR A 570 16.87 -20.24 -15.29
C TYR A 570 15.35 -20.04 -15.26
N LYS A 571 14.58 -21.01 -14.76
CA LYS A 571 13.15 -20.87 -14.45
C LYS A 571 12.92 -19.67 -13.51
N THR A 572 13.59 -19.63 -12.35
CA THR A 572 13.44 -18.50 -11.41
C THR A 572 13.92 -17.16 -12.00
N LEU A 573 15.00 -17.14 -12.81
CA LEU A 573 15.40 -15.92 -13.54
C LEU A 573 14.34 -15.49 -14.57
N GLY A 574 13.72 -16.43 -15.28
CA GLY A 574 12.68 -16.17 -16.27
C GLY A 574 11.41 -15.57 -15.66
N GLU A 575 10.94 -16.16 -14.55
CA GLU A 575 9.77 -15.69 -13.79
C GLU A 575 9.95 -14.25 -13.27
N ILE A 576 11.11 -13.90 -12.70
CA ILE A 576 11.38 -12.52 -12.25
C ILE A 576 11.54 -11.51 -13.40
N THR A 577 11.85 -11.98 -14.62
CA THR A 577 11.89 -11.17 -15.85
C THR A 577 10.59 -11.22 -16.66
N LEU A 578 9.55 -11.88 -16.14
CA LEU A 578 8.21 -12.00 -16.73
C LEU A 578 8.16 -12.75 -18.09
N ILE A 579 9.24 -13.38 -18.55
CA ILE A 579 9.31 -14.05 -19.87
C ILE A 579 8.72 -15.47 -19.88
N CYS A 580 8.55 -16.09 -18.72
CA CYS A 580 7.87 -17.37 -18.58
C CYS A 580 7.21 -17.54 -17.21
N ALA A 581 6.08 -18.24 -17.16
CA ALA A 581 5.33 -18.54 -15.94
C ALA A 581 5.07 -20.05 -15.80
N PRO A 582 5.15 -20.63 -14.60
CA PRO A 582 4.81 -22.02 -14.38
C PRO A 582 3.32 -22.24 -14.17
N ILE A 583 2.82 -23.38 -14.66
CA ILE A 583 1.52 -23.95 -14.29
C ILE A 583 1.82 -25.25 -13.55
N TYR A 584 1.21 -25.47 -12.39
CA TYR A 584 1.47 -26.65 -11.58
C TYR A 584 0.99 -27.93 -12.28
N GLU A 585 1.78 -29.01 -12.18
CA GLU A 585 1.65 -30.29 -12.91
C GLU A 585 1.71 -30.22 -14.46
N GLU A 586 1.41 -29.09 -15.10
CA GLU A 586 1.57 -28.91 -16.56
C GLU A 586 3.02 -28.56 -16.99
N GLY A 587 3.67 -27.56 -16.37
CA GLY A 587 5.06 -27.22 -16.72
C GLY A 587 5.45 -25.74 -16.57
N LEU A 588 6.19 -25.23 -17.56
CA LEU A 588 6.64 -23.84 -17.68
C LEU A 588 6.22 -23.33 -19.05
N TYR A 589 5.52 -22.20 -19.13
CA TYR A 589 4.98 -21.63 -20.37
C TYR A 589 5.68 -20.31 -20.72
N PRO A 590 5.88 -20.01 -22.02
CA PRO A 590 6.40 -18.72 -22.45
C PRO A 590 5.34 -17.63 -22.24
N THR A 591 5.75 -16.45 -21.79
CA THR A 591 4.83 -15.32 -21.58
C THR A 591 5.31 -14.04 -22.27
N PRO A 592 5.40 -14.02 -23.61
CA PRO A 592 5.94 -12.89 -24.37
C PRO A 592 4.98 -11.70 -24.53
N VAL A 593 3.70 -11.85 -24.17
CA VAL A 593 2.66 -10.87 -24.56
C VAL A 593 2.44 -9.84 -23.45
N THR A 594 2.75 -8.58 -23.78
CA THR A 594 2.58 -7.41 -22.89
C THR A 594 1.55 -6.43 -23.48
N PRO A 595 0.24 -6.66 -23.31
CA PRO A 595 -0.79 -5.81 -23.90
C PRO A 595 -0.89 -4.44 -23.23
N THR A 596 -1.51 -3.47 -23.90
CA THR A 596 -1.99 -2.23 -23.27
C THR A 596 -3.22 -2.50 -22.41
N ALA A 597 -3.62 -1.57 -21.54
CA ALA A 597 -4.85 -1.70 -20.75
C ALA A 597 -6.10 -1.88 -21.64
N GLU A 598 -6.15 -1.15 -22.76
CA GLU A 598 -7.21 -1.20 -23.77
C GLU A 598 -7.29 -2.55 -24.50
N ALA A 599 -6.15 -3.11 -24.89
CA ALA A 599 -6.08 -4.43 -25.52
C ALA A 599 -6.30 -5.57 -24.50
N PHE A 600 -5.94 -5.36 -23.23
CA PHE A 600 -6.10 -6.34 -22.17
C PHE A 600 -7.56 -6.49 -21.71
N ALA A 601 -8.33 -5.41 -21.63
CA ALA A 601 -9.71 -5.44 -21.15
C ALA A 601 -10.63 -6.46 -21.87
N PRO A 602 -10.70 -6.53 -23.22
CA PRO A 602 -11.52 -7.53 -23.91
C PRO A 602 -10.99 -8.96 -23.76
N LEU A 603 -9.67 -9.17 -23.66
CA LEU A 603 -9.08 -10.48 -23.37
C LEU A 603 -9.48 -10.93 -21.96
N ALA A 604 -9.26 -10.08 -20.95
CA ALA A 604 -9.62 -10.31 -19.55
C ALA A 604 -11.08 -10.77 -19.40
N LEU A 605 -12.01 -10.05 -20.05
CA LEU A 605 -13.44 -10.40 -20.10
C LEU A 605 -13.69 -11.70 -20.87
N THR A 606 -13.02 -11.96 -22.00
CA THR A 606 -13.19 -13.19 -22.78
C THR A 606 -12.77 -14.44 -22.01
N HIS A 607 -11.60 -14.42 -21.34
CA HIS A 607 -11.14 -15.55 -20.52
C HIS A 607 -11.91 -15.69 -19.20
N PHE A 608 -12.51 -14.61 -18.70
CA PHE A 608 -13.45 -14.64 -17.57
C PHE A 608 -14.78 -15.30 -17.95
N ASN A 609 -15.45 -14.79 -19.00
CA ASN A 609 -16.73 -15.32 -19.48
C ASN A 609 -16.63 -16.77 -19.95
N ALA A 610 -15.45 -17.21 -20.44
CA ALA A 610 -15.19 -18.60 -20.83
C ALA A 610 -14.84 -19.54 -19.64
N LEU A 611 -14.91 -19.05 -18.40
CA LEU A 611 -14.78 -19.80 -17.15
C LEU A 611 -15.99 -19.61 -16.22
N ASP A 612 -16.81 -18.59 -16.42
CA ASP A 612 -18.05 -18.35 -15.67
C ASP A 612 -19.10 -19.42 -15.99
N THR A 613 -19.62 -20.09 -14.96
CA THR A 613 -20.68 -21.10 -15.05
C THR A 613 -22.09 -20.53 -14.82
N GLY A 614 -22.20 -19.21 -14.58
CA GLY A 614 -23.46 -18.48 -14.40
C GLY A 614 -23.49 -17.61 -13.13
N ASP A 615 -22.64 -17.90 -12.15
CA ASP A 615 -22.57 -17.22 -10.86
C ASP A 615 -21.77 -15.89 -10.91
N LYS A 616 -21.13 -15.57 -12.05
CA LYS A 616 -20.25 -14.40 -12.24
C LYS A 616 -19.06 -14.37 -11.27
N LEU A 617 -18.58 -15.55 -10.89
CA LEU A 617 -17.44 -15.77 -10.02
C LEU A 617 -16.54 -16.86 -10.61
N VAL A 618 -15.27 -16.54 -10.81
CA VAL A 618 -14.26 -17.42 -11.43
C VAL A 618 -13.05 -17.51 -10.52
N SER A 619 -12.45 -18.70 -10.37
CA SER A 619 -11.25 -18.83 -9.55
C SER A 619 -10.08 -18.01 -10.13
N THR A 620 -9.49 -17.15 -9.28
CA THR A 620 -8.38 -16.24 -9.64
C THR A 620 -7.23 -16.96 -10.34
N GLY A 621 -6.83 -18.11 -9.81
CA GLY A 621 -5.72 -18.89 -10.37
C GLY A 621 -6.08 -19.53 -11.71
N ALA A 622 -7.29 -20.08 -11.86
CA ALA A 622 -7.73 -20.69 -13.11
C ALA A 622 -7.84 -19.66 -14.25
N TRP A 623 -8.23 -18.42 -13.94
CA TRP A 623 -8.23 -17.31 -14.90
C TRP A 623 -6.79 -16.88 -15.29
N LEU A 624 -5.88 -16.76 -14.32
CA LEU A 624 -4.46 -16.47 -14.58
C LEU A 624 -3.79 -17.56 -15.41
N GLU A 625 -4.01 -18.84 -15.10
CA GLU A 625 -3.47 -19.98 -15.84
C GLU A 625 -4.07 -20.08 -17.26
N ARG A 626 -5.31 -19.63 -17.46
CA ARG A 626 -5.90 -19.49 -18.80
C ARG A 626 -5.24 -18.36 -19.60
N LEU A 627 -4.88 -17.23 -18.96
CA LEU A 627 -4.13 -16.14 -19.62
C LEU A 627 -2.69 -16.53 -19.96
N ILE A 628 -2.01 -17.30 -19.09
CA ILE A 628 -0.70 -17.89 -19.41
C ILE A 628 -0.82 -18.82 -20.62
N ARG A 629 -1.75 -19.79 -20.55
CA ARG A 629 -1.85 -20.88 -21.53
C ARG A 629 -2.37 -20.41 -22.89
N ASN A 630 -3.35 -19.50 -22.94
CA ASN A 630 -3.97 -19.10 -24.20
C ASN A 630 -3.28 -17.87 -24.83
N GLU A 631 -2.97 -16.86 -24.01
CA GLU A 631 -2.55 -15.54 -24.51
C GLU A 631 -1.05 -15.26 -24.27
N GLY A 632 -0.34 -16.09 -23.50
CA GLY A 632 1.07 -15.86 -23.19
C GLY A 632 1.30 -14.59 -22.37
N ILE A 633 0.34 -14.23 -21.49
CA ILE A 633 0.43 -13.06 -20.62
C ILE A 633 0.94 -13.48 -19.24
N HIS A 634 2.01 -12.85 -18.76
CA HIS A 634 2.57 -13.15 -17.44
C HIS A 634 1.65 -12.68 -16.30
N PRO A 635 1.51 -13.39 -15.17
CA PRO A 635 0.59 -13.00 -14.10
C PRO A 635 0.83 -11.60 -13.52
N GLU A 636 2.08 -11.14 -13.44
CA GLU A 636 2.40 -9.76 -13.02
C GLU A 636 1.88 -8.72 -14.02
N ILE A 637 1.96 -9.02 -15.33
CA ILE A 637 1.42 -8.16 -16.40
C ILE A 637 -0.10 -8.16 -16.33
N ALA A 638 -0.73 -9.32 -16.14
CA ALA A 638 -2.17 -9.43 -15.94
C ALA A 638 -2.64 -8.65 -14.70
N ARG A 639 -1.92 -8.73 -13.58
CA ARG A 639 -2.17 -7.95 -12.35
C ARG A 639 -2.08 -6.45 -12.63
N ALA A 640 -1.01 -5.98 -13.29
CA ALA A 640 -0.83 -4.58 -13.63
C ALA A 640 -1.94 -4.08 -14.56
N ARG A 641 -2.18 -4.76 -15.69
CA ARG A 641 -3.18 -4.34 -16.69
C ARG A 641 -4.62 -4.47 -16.21
N LEU A 642 -4.93 -5.42 -15.32
CA LEU A 642 -6.23 -5.48 -14.64
C LEU A 642 -6.42 -4.29 -13.68
N SER A 643 -5.34 -3.75 -13.12
CA SER A 643 -5.39 -2.50 -12.35
C SER A 643 -5.56 -1.29 -13.25
N ASP A 644 -4.72 -1.15 -14.28
CA ASP A 644 -4.74 -0.04 -15.23
C ASP A 644 -6.09 0.09 -15.95
N ALA A 645 -6.60 -1.02 -16.50
CA ALA A 645 -7.87 -1.03 -17.24
C ALA A 645 -9.08 -0.67 -16.35
N SER A 646 -9.01 -0.98 -15.05
CA SER A 646 -10.07 -0.62 -14.12
C SER A 646 -9.96 0.83 -13.64
N GLY A 647 -8.74 1.35 -13.44
CA GLY A 647 -8.51 2.77 -13.19
C GLY A 647 -8.89 3.66 -14.38
N ALA A 648 -8.75 3.16 -15.61
CA ALA A 648 -9.21 3.78 -16.84
C ALA A 648 -10.72 3.59 -17.13
N GLY A 649 -11.49 2.93 -16.25
CA GLY A 649 -12.93 2.74 -16.41
C GLY A 649 -13.32 1.83 -17.59
N LEU A 650 -12.44 0.90 -18.01
CA LEU A 650 -12.74 -0.08 -19.06
C LEU A 650 -13.41 -1.35 -18.51
N LEU A 651 -13.15 -1.68 -17.24
CA LEU A 651 -13.74 -2.82 -16.54
C LEU A 651 -13.87 -2.53 -15.04
N HIS A 652 -14.82 -3.19 -14.38
CA HIS A 652 -14.88 -3.26 -12.93
C HIS A 652 -14.36 -4.62 -12.46
N ARG A 653 -13.40 -4.61 -11.55
CA ARG A 653 -12.91 -5.81 -10.86
C ARG A 653 -13.40 -5.84 -9.42
N SER A 654 -13.81 -7.01 -8.96
CA SER A 654 -14.12 -7.31 -7.56
C SER A 654 -13.68 -8.75 -7.26
N THR A 655 -13.53 -9.08 -5.98
CA THR A 655 -13.24 -10.46 -5.55
C THR A 655 -14.15 -10.81 -4.37
N GLU A 656 -14.58 -12.07 -4.28
CA GLU A 656 -15.66 -12.49 -3.39
C GLU A 656 -15.34 -13.84 -2.70
N GLY A 657 -15.92 -14.08 -1.52
CA GLY A 657 -15.64 -15.24 -0.67
C GLY A 657 -14.63 -14.96 0.45
N SER A 658 -14.84 -15.55 1.63
CA SER A 658 -14.12 -15.20 2.86
C SER A 658 -12.92 -16.11 3.19
N THR A 659 -12.76 -17.22 2.48
CA THR A 659 -11.80 -18.30 2.74
C THR A 659 -10.65 -18.35 1.73
N THR A 660 -9.42 -18.35 2.23
CA THR A 660 -8.23 -18.75 1.47
C THR A 660 -8.26 -20.27 1.23
N ASP A 661 -8.53 -20.73 0.00
CA ASP A 661 -8.40 -22.15 -0.33
C ASP A 661 -6.92 -22.52 -0.56
N VAL A 662 -6.33 -23.12 0.46
CA VAL A 662 -4.93 -23.58 0.46
C VAL A 662 -4.70 -24.88 -0.32
N ARG A 663 -5.75 -25.53 -0.85
CA ARG A 663 -5.60 -26.75 -1.68
C ARG A 663 -4.70 -26.51 -2.89
N ASN A 664 -4.80 -25.32 -3.48
CA ASN A 664 -4.07 -24.93 -4.69
C ASN A 664 -2.81 -24.09 -4.37
N ASP A 665 -2.34 -24.08 -3.11
CA ASP A 665 -1.11 -23.36 -2.72
C ASP A 665 0.16 -23.86 -3.44
N ARG A 666 0.11 -24.99 -4.15
CA ARG A 666 1.21 -25.50 -4.99
C ARG A 666 1.41 -24.71 -6.29
N HIS A 667 0.40 -23.95 -6.71
CA HIS A 667 0.41 -23.12 -7.91
C HIS A 667 1.13 -21.80 -7.59
N ILE A 668 2.47 -21.87 -7.54
CA ILE A 668 3.35 -20.77 -7.12
C ILE A 668 4.10 -20.14 -8.28
N LEU A 669 4.35 -18.84 -8.16
CA LEU A 669 5.23 -18.03 -9.02
C LEU A 669 6.30 -17.36 -8.13
N GLN A 670 7.51 -17.21 -8.65
CA GLN A 670 8.58 -16.41 -8.06
C GLN A 670 8.56 -15.00 -8.67
N VAL A 671 8.46 -13.97 -7.84
CA VAL A 671 8.39 -12.57 -8.30
C VAL A 671 9.51 -11.73 -7.68
N LEU A 672 9.98 -10.74 -8.43
CA LEU A 672 10.92 -9.73 -7.93
C LEU A 672 10.18 -8.78 -6.99
N ARG A 673 10.73 -8.54 -5.80
CA ARG A 673 10.25 -7.52 -4.85
C ARG A 673 11.41 -6.81 -4.18
N ALA A 674 11.23 -5.55 -3.77
CA ALA A 674 12.17 -4.82 -2.94
C ALA A 674 11.75 -4.88 -1.46
N ARG A 675 12.63 -5.38 -0.58
CA ARG A 675 12.38 -5.41 0.87
C ARG A 675 13.52 -4.70 1.61
N GLY A 676 13.21 -3.51 2.13
CA GLY A 676 14.18 -2.68 2.85
C GLY A 676 15.25 -2.06 1.96
N GLY A 677 14.96 -1.87 0.66
CA GLY A 677 15.94 -1.43 -0.34
C GLY A 677 16.73 -2.57 -0.98
N HIS A 678 16.66 -3.79 -0.47
CA HIS A 678 17.35 -4.96 -1.04
C HIS A 678 16.44 -5.74 -2.01
N PRO A 679 16.98 -6.28 -3.11
CA PRO A 679 16.21 -7.10 -4.04
C PRO A 679 16.01 -8.51 -3.45
N VAL A 680 14.76 -8.97 -3.43
CA VAL A 680 14.39 -10.32 -2.96
C VAL A 680 13.52 -11.05 -3.97
N ILE A 681 13.52 -12.37 -3.86
CA ILE A 681 12.62 -13.26 -4.61
C ILE A 681 11.50 -13.63 -3.66
N ASP A 682 10.28 -13.21 -3.98
CA ASP A 682 9.09 -13.53 -3.19
C ASP A 682 8.32 -14.70 -3.83
N THR A 683 7.65 -15.51 -3.02
CA THR A 683 6.81 -16.61 -3.51
C THR A 683 5.35 -16.23 -3.36
N VAL A 684 4.65 -16.09 -4.48
CA VAL A 684 3.21 -15.78 -4.53
C VAL A 684 2.43 -17.02 -4.97
N HIS A 685 1.17 -17.13 -4.51
CA HIS A 685 0.28 -18.25 -4.80
C HIS A 685 -0.84 -17.78 -5.73
N LEU A 686 -0.88 -18.29 -6.97
CA LEU A 686 -1.76 -17.78 -8.04
C LEU A 686 -3.26 -17.90 -7.74
N TYR A 687 -3.66 -18.85 -6.89
CA TYR A 687 -5.07 -19.09 -6.53
C TYR A 687 -5.59 -18.22 -5.38
N ARG A 688 -4.73 -17.45 -4.70
CA ARG A 688 -5.14 -16.53 -3.64
C ARG A 688 -5.41 -15.13 -4.23
N GLY A 689 -6.50 -14.49 -3.85
CA GLY A 689 -6.88 -13.17 -4.38
C GLY A 689 -5.94 -12.04 -3.97
N ASP A 690 -5.21 -12.18 -2.88
CA ASP A 690 -4.19 -11.24 -2.40
C ASP A 690 -3.07 -11.02 -3.43
N TYR A 691 -2.91 -11.97 -4.34
CA TYR A 691 -2.03 -11.85 -5.50
C TYR A 691 -2.57 -10.91 -6.60
N LEU A 692 -3.87 -10.82 -6.86
CA LEU A 692 -4.42 -9.85 -7.85
C LEU A 692 -4.85 -8.52 -7.21
N ILE A 693 -5.47 -8.58 -6.03
CA ILE A 693 -5.91 -7.42 -5.27
C ILE A 693 -5.34 -7.58 -3.85
N PRO A 694 -4.29 -6.82 -3.49
CA PRO A 694 -3.70 -6.86 -2.16
C PRO A 694 -4.73 -6.85 -1.01
N GLY A 695 -4.39 -7.57 0.06
CA GLY A 695 -5.23 -7.70 1.26
C GLY A 695 -6.48 -8.58 1.11
N LYS A 696 -6.89 -9.02 -0.09
CA LYS A 696 -8.11 -9.81 -0.29
C LYS A 696 -7.89 -11.32 -0.09
N ALA A 697 -8.55 -11.90 0.90
CA ALA A 697 -8.46 -13.33 1.21
C ALA A 697 -9.26 -14.26 0.26
N SER A 698 -10.15 -13.68 -0.54
CA SER A 698 -11.02 -14.33 -1.53
C SER A 698 -10.25 -15.09 -2.62
N THR A 699 -10.67 -16.30 -2.98
CA THR A 699 -10.11 -17.07 -4.12
C THR A 699 -10.84 -16.87 -5.44
N SER A 700 -11.98 -16.17 -5.43
CA SER A 700 -12.80 -15.90 -6.61
C SER A 700 -12.69 -14.44 -7.06
N LEU A 701 -12.45 -14.26 -8.35
CA LEU A 701 -12.47 -13.02 -9.09
C LEU A 701 -13.84 -12.82 -9.75
N ARG A 702 -14.23 -11.56 -9.93
CA ARG A 702 -15.39 -11.13 -10.71
C ARG A 702 -15.02 -9.92 -11.55
N ILE A 703 -15.05 -10.08 -12.88
CA ILE A 703 -14.85 -9.00 -13.84
C ILE A 703 -16.19 -8.66 -14.47
N LEU A 704 -16.50 -7.37 -14.55
CA LEU A 704 -17.65 -6.84 -15.27
C LEU A 704 -17.17 -5.80 -16.29
N GLU A 705 -17.83 -5.72 -17.44
CA GLU A 705 -17.67 -4.60 -18.36
C GLU A 705 -18.14 -3.30 -17.67
N ALA A 706 -17.42 -2.21 -17.88
CA ALA A 706 -17.83 -0.91 -17.34
C ALA A 706 -18.94 -0.31 -18.19
N THR A 707 -20.09 -0.01 -17.57
CA THR A 707 -21.18 0.72 -18.24
C THR A 707 -20.75 2.16 -18.49
N ARG A 708 -20.61 2.53 -19.77
CA ARG A 708 -20.37 3.90 -20.24
C ARG A 708 -21.59 4.80 -20.03
#